data_AF-A0A0C1K841-F1
#
_entry.id   AF-A0A0C1K841-F1
#
_cell.length_a   1.000
_cell.length_b   1.000
_cell.length_c   1.000
_cell.angle_alpha   90.00
_cell.angle_beta   90.00
_cell.angle_gamma   90.00
#
_symmetry.space_group_name_H-M   'P 1'
#
loop_
_entity.id
_entity.type
_entity.pdbx_description
1 polymer ?
#
loop_
_entity_poly.entity_id
_entity_poly.type
_entity_poly.pdbx_seq_one_letter_code
_entity_poly.pdbx_strand_id
1 'polypeptide(L)'
;MAKNEAKTVYQYDACQRLAKTLEYFGPEEKDYIANIKEYDAKDRLIEERTEDAEGQVLTKIGYLYNEQDQPIQTISYHQSQPVITFTHYNAYGDVESIIDPQGHTTRTLFYYLHLNQEGQYVYAKETIDAIGQSFFQEHDSCGHVRFAIRRDPMGAILQKREFFYDAEGLCCKQIEHVLTPHQPDRLVTTHFEYDFAKNLISCTEAVGSPEQKQTKYVYNAYRQKEKVIKPDGIELHYAYDWLGRLTSFSSNDNSLHYHYTYDANSNVVGVEDKHTGKSTTRIFDKNKRLVQETLPHGLTQQYSYDNLDRIQEIILPDHSSIQYSYKSLYLHQISRGPYRHTYQHYNLSGALEEAKLMAEAGTIQYTYDAYSRLISISSKSLKEDIPDDGFDQVGNLLKRTTLDPVGKVNSTYTYDALYQLQSEKGLVDHIYRYDSLNNMVEKNKRPHTVNALNQLLHDGLDPHAYDLNGNLIRKGSLNLSYDALDRLIAIHTSTHQVTYAYDELNRRLSSTFYSYSKVENKWIPEKEVRYLYHGLNEIGACDSKGNIQQLRILGKGKGAEIDASVLLELNGKAYIPIHDTLGNIRLLINAKTHTIEETYRYTAYGQESIYGKNNKLIKQSINPWRFSSKRVDAETQFVYFGRRYYNPATTRWVTADPLSFEAGPNLYAYLLNNPLNDRDLYGLRGSSPSRGEKHRESVIMYGKERASYRIEKTPIRGKGENTKNLPRVSFTDRFERSFVRSESSSLAVLLGSKSENFRLGVHNGIMTTQLEAINNAIHLRELGWEYSIDVIHNATHNLLNDCVESGLGLCYIATTPVRVNHETWNRFFDEYPRGEYFQICHSQGAINVRNALLSYDEKLRKQITVLAIAPAAYIYADSCRKAYHYRAQAWRDPIPYIDVGGLIRSKRDTVTLNSCPGAAFHDHSFQSPTYEEVFRYHFKEIKKAR
;
A
#
# COMPACT_ATOMS: atom_id res chain seq x y z
N MET A 1 -28.10 -31.47 -8.65
CA MET A 1 -28.29 -30.01 -8.54
C MET A 1 -26.96 -29.40 -8.09
N ALA A 2 -26.16 -28.94 -9.05
CA ALA A 2 -24.97 -28.13 -8.77
C ALA A 2 -25.39 -26.66 -8.98
N LYS A 3 -25.66 -25.93 -7.91
CA LYS A 3 -25.89 -24.48 -7.93
C LYS A 3 -24.83 -23.83 -7.03
N ASN A 4 -24.25 -22.74 -7.51
CA ASN A 4 -23.26 -21.86 -6.87
C ASN A 4 -21.79 -22.13 -7.24
N GLU A 5 -21.50 -22.05 -8.54
CA GLU A 5 -20.20 -21.54 -9.01
C GLU A 5 -20.42 -20.09 -9.46
N ALA A 6 -19.55 -19.18 -8.99
CA ALA A 6 -19.54 -17.80 -9.46
C ALA A 6 -19.33 -17.80 -10.98
N LYS A 7 -20.22 -17.14 -11.71
CA LYS A 7 -20.18 -17.06 -13.17
C LYS A 7 -19.64 -15.69 -13.55
N THR A 8 -18.52 -15.66 -14.27
CA THR A 8 -18.00 -14.45 -14.91
C THR A 8 -18.05 -14.64 -16.41
N VAL A 9 -18.68 -13.72 -17.14
CA VAL A 9 -18.77 -13.74 -18.60
C VAL A 9 -17.96 -12.59 -19.17
N TYR A 10 -16.98 -12.91 -20.01
CA TYR A 10 -16.19 -11.92 -20.73
C TYR A 10 -16.75 -11.76 -22.14
N GLN A 11 -17.02 -10.52 -22.52
CA GLN A 11 -17.45 -10.13 -23.85
C GLN A 11 -16.38 -9.25 -24.48
N TYR A 12 -16.01 -9.61 -25.70
CA TYR A 12 -15.01 -8.92 -26.47
C TYR A 12 -15.67 -8.17 -27.62
N ASP A 13 -15.14 -7.00 -27.97
CA ASP A 13 -15.60 -6.27 -29.15
C ASP A 13 -15.13 -6.93 -30.46
N ALA A 14 -15.47 -6.31 -31.60
CA ALA A 14 -15.08 -6.79 -32.92
C ALA A 14 -13.54 -6.87 -33.13
N CYS A 15 -12.77 -6.09 -32.37
CA CYS A 15 -11.31 -6.09 -32.36
C CYS A 15 -10.71 -7.09 -31.34
N GLN A 16 -11.53 -7.95 -30.72
CA GLN A 16 -11.14 -8.89 -29.68
C GLN A 16 -10.60 -8.24 -28.40
N ARG A 17 -10.91 -6.97 -28.15
CA ARG A 17 -10.57 -6.28 -26.89
C ARG A 17 -11.63 -6.56 -25.85
N LEU A 18 -11.25 -6.65 -24.56
CA LEU A 18 -12.21 -6.91 -23.48
C LEU A 18 -13.12 -5.70 -23.28
N ALA A 19 -14.33 -5.76 -23.81
CA ALA A 19 -15.26 -4.63 -23.80
C ALA A 19 -16.26 -4.69 -22.64
N LYS A 20 -16.64 -5.89 -22.18
CA LYS A 20 -17.61 -6.04 -21.08
C LYS A 20 -17.32 -7.29 -20.25
N THR A 21 -17.36 -7.15 -18.93
CA THR A 21 -17.27 -8.27 -17.97
C THR A 21 -18.53 -8.30 -17.14
N LEU A 22 -19.28 -9.41 -17.19
CA LEU A 22 -20.47 -9.63 -16.36
C LEU A 22 -20.07 -10.50 -15.17
N GLU A 23 -20.31 -10.03 -13.96
CA GLU A 23 -20.02 -10.77 -12.72
C GLU A 23 -21.33 -11.08 -12.00
N TYR A 24 -21.72 -12.35 -12.00
CA TYR A 24 -22.99 -12.79 -11.43
C TYR A 24 -22.86 -13.08 -9.94
N PHE A 25 -23.75 -12.49 -9.14
CA PHE A 25 -23.67 -12.50 -7.68
C PHE A 25 -24.83 -13.21 -6.98
N GLY A 26 -25.92 -13.47 -7.70
CA GLY A 26 -27.12 -14.11 -7.17
C GLY A 26 -27.64 -15.24 -8.06
N PRO A 27 -28.74 -15.90 -7.65
CA PRO A 27 -29.31 -17.02 -8.37
C PRO A 27 -30.10 -16.63 -9.62
N GLU A 28 -30.49 -15.35 -9.76
CA GLU A 28 -31.27 -14.87 -10.90
C GLU A 28 -30.36 -14.43 -12.05
N GLU A 29 -30.81 -14.57 -13.31
CA GLU A 29 -30.03 -14.12 -14.48
C GLU A 29 -29.80 -12.59 -14.51
N LYS A 30 -30.55 -11.84 -13.70
CA LYS A 30 -30.39 -10.40 -13.54
C LYS A 30 -29.49 -10.01 -12.36
N ASP A 31 -28.99 -10.98 -11.60
CA ASP A 31 -28.09 -10.68 -10.48
C ASP A 31 -26.64 -10.58 -10.98
N TYR A 32 -26.33 -9.57 -11.81
CA TYR A 32 -24.98 -9.30 -12.27
C TYR A 32 -24.63 -7.82 -12.27
N ILE A 33 -23.33 -7.54 -12.13
CA ILE A 33 -22.75 -6.24 -12.47
C ILE A 33 -22.01 -6.32 -13.80
N ALA A 34 -22.11 -5.26 -14.59
CA ALA A 34 -21.47 -5.15 -15.89
C ALA A 34 -20.36 -4.11 -15.85
N ASN A 35 -19.11 -4.54 -15.87
CA ASN A 35 -17.95 -3.68 -16.04
C ASN A 35 -17.68 -3.49 -17.53
N ILE A 36 -17.86 -2.28 -18.05
CA ILE A 36 -17.77 -1.95 -19.48
C ILE A 36 -16.56 -1.06 -19.72
N LYS A 37 -15.86 -1.32 -20.82
CA LYS A 37 -14.72 -0.58 -21.31
C LYS A 37 -14.98 -0.16 -22.75
N GLU A 38 -14.78 1.12 -23.03
CA GLU A 38 -14.82 1.64 -24.39
C GLU A 38 -13.42 2.09 -24.81
N TYR A 39 -13.10 1.81 -26.07
CA TYR A 39 -11.80 2.04 -26.65
C TYR A 39 -11.96 2.90 -27.91
N ASP A 40 -10.99 3.77 -28.15
CA ASP A 40 -10.92 4.49 -29.42
C ASP A 40 -10.35 3.62 -30.56
N ALA A 41 -10.11 4.24 -31.72
CA ALA A 41 -9.57 3.57 -32.89
C ALA A 41 -8.07 3.19 -32.78
N LYS A 42 -7.35 3.71 -31.77
CA LYS A 42 -5.96 3.38 -31.45
C LYS A 42 -5.84 2.36 -30.30
N ASP A 43 -6.94 1.68 -29.95
CA ASP A 43 -7.01 0.71 -28.84
C ASP A 43 -6.80 1.30 -27.44
N ARG A 44 -6.94 2.62 -27.28
CA ARG A 44 -6.78 3.29 -25.98
C ARG A 44 -8.10 3.35 -25.23
N LEU A 45 -8.06 3.10 -23.92
CA LEU A 45 -9.23 3.10 -23.05
C LEU A 45 -9.77 4.52 -22.83
N ILE A 46 -10.92 4.87 -23.40
CA ILE A 46 -11.52 6.20 -23.29
C ILE A 46 -12.63 6.29 -22.25
N GLU A 47 -13.21 5.16 -21.86
CA GLU A 47 -14.24 5.11 -20.82
C GLU A 47 -14.19 3.78 -20.07
N GLU A 48 -14.33 3.84 -18.74
CA GLU A 48 -14.67 2.70 -17.89
C GLU A 48 -15.97 3.03 -17.13
N ARG A 49 -16.95 2.13 -17.17
CA ARG A 49 -18.18 2.29 -16.40
C ARG A 49 -18.68 0.97 -15.83
N THR A 50 -19.43 1.06 -14.74
CA THR A 50 -20.15 -0.08 -14.16
C THR A 50 -21.64 0.13 -14.33
N GLU A 51 -22.35 -0.86 -14.85
CA GLU A 51 -23.81 -0.89 -14.97
C GLU A 51 -24.41 -2.00 -14.12
N ASP A 52 -25.64 -1.81 -13.67
CA ASP A 52 -26.48 -2.93 -13.20
C ASP A 52 -27.10 -3.70 -14.37
N ALA A 53 -27.89 -4.74 -14.05
CA ALA A 53 -28.53 -5.58 -15.05
C ALA A 53 -29.64 -4.87 -15.85
N GLU A 54 -30.16 -3.77 -15.36
CA GLU A 54 -31.11 -2.89 -16.03
C GLU A 54 -30.42 -1.85 -16.94
N GLY A 55 -29.09 -1.79 -16.94
CA GLY A 55 -28.30 -0.83 -17.71
C GLY A 55 -28.17 0.54 -17.04
N GLN A 56 -28.54 0.67 -15.77
CA GLN A 56 -28.29 1.89 -15.01
C GLN A 56 -26.80 2.02 -14.70
N VAL A 57 -26.20 3.14 -15.11
CA VAL A 57 -24.79 3.44 -14.82
C VAL A 57 -24.64 3.74 -13.32
N LEU A 58 -23.77 2.98 -12.66
CA LEU A 58 -23.45 3.08 -11.23
C LEU A 58 -22.18 3.87 -10.98
N THR A 59 -21.16 3.69 -11.83
CA THR A 59 -19.91 4.45 -11.81
C THR A 59 -19.43 4.72 -13.22
N LYS A 60 -18.71 5.84 -13.42
CA LYS A 60 -18.17 6.21 -14.74
C LYS A 60 -16.87 7.02 -14.61
N ILE A 61 -15.89 6.72 -15.45
CA ILE A 61 -14.66 7.51 -15.61
C ILE A 61 -14.28 7.55 -17.09
N GLY A 62 -13.87 8.72 -17.58
CA GLY A 62 -13.44 8.94 -18.95
C GLY A 62 -11.98 9.38 -19.05
N TYR A 63 -11.38 9.19 -20.22
CA TYR A 63 -10.01 9.56 -20.50
C TYR A 63 -9.89 10.22 -21.88
N LEU A 64 -9.01 11.22 -22.00
CA LEU A 64 -8.58 11.77 -23.28
C LEU A 64 -7.05 11.71 -23.38
N TYR A 65 -6.55 11.45 -24.57
CA TYR A 65 -5.14 11.23 -24.86
C TYR A 65 -4.59 12.25 -25.85
N ASN A 66 -3.30 12.55 -25.76
CA ASN A 66 -2.57 13.28 -26.79
C ASN A 66 -2.21 12.36 -27.98
N GLU A 67 -1.42 12.88 -28.93
CA GLU A 67 -0.94 12.12 -30.09
C GLU A 67 0.11 11.06 -29.73
N GLN A 68 0.76 11.19 -28.57
CA GLN A 68 1.74 10.25 -28.01
C GLN A 68 1.12 9.19 -27.09
N ASP A 69 -0.21 9.03 -27.13
CA ASP A 69 -0.97 8.04 -26.36
C ASP A 69 -0.85 8.20 -24.83
N GLN A 70 -0.58 9.42 -24.36
CA GLN A 70 -0.52 9.76 -22.94
C GLN A 70 -1.85 10.38 -22.48
N PRO A 71 -2.40 9.99 -21.31
CA PRO A 71 -3.67 10.52 -20.83
C PRO A 71 -3.49 11.97 -20.36
N ILE A 72 -4.11 12.92 -21.07
CA ILE A 72 -4.07 14.36 -20.79
C ILE A 72 -5.29 14.87 -20.03
N GLN A 73 -6.40 14.12 -20.04
CA GLN A 73 -7.56 14.41 -19.21
C GLN A 73 -8.08 13.14 -18.56
N THR A 74 -8.41 13.23 -17.28
CA THR A 74 -9.24 12.24 -16.58
C THR A 74 -10.55 12.90 -16.21
N ILE A 75 -11.66 12.33 -16.68
CA ILE A 75 -13.01 12.86 -16.52
C ILE A 75 -13.74 12.00 -15.49
N SER A 76 -13.94 12.55 -14.29
CA SER A 76 -14.80 11.95 -13.26
C SER A 76 -16.16 12.64 -13.28
N TYR A 77 -17.09 12.19 -12.44
CA TYR A 77 -18.44 12.76 -12.40
C TYR A 77 -18.85 13.14 -10.98
N HIS A 78 -19.22 14.39 -10.79
CA HIS A 78 -19.79 14.93 -9.55
C HIS A 78 -21.24 15.34 -9.82
N GLN A 79 -22.20 14.79 -9.07
CA GLN A 79 -23.63 15.05 -9.28
C GLN A 79 -24.08 14.91 -10.76
N SER A 80 -23.50 13.93 -11.46
CA SER A 80 -23.70 13.67 -12.90
C SER A 80 -23.12 14.72 -13.86
N GLN A 81 -22.40 15.74 -13.37
CA GLN A 81 -21.62 16.68 -14.17
C GLN A 81 -20.16 16.21 -14.30
N PRO A 82 -19.52 16.35 -15.48
CA PRO A 82 -18.12 15.99 -15.65
C PRO A 82 -17.21 16.96 -14.89
N VAL A 83 -16.23 16.40 -14.17
CA VAL A 83 -15.14 17.13 -13.51
C VAL A 83 -13.82 16.58 -14.04
N ILE A 84 -12.93 17.50 -14.44
CA ILE A 84 -11.78 17.16 -15.28
C ILE A 84 -10.49 17.46 -14.52
N THR A 85 -9.59 16.47 -14.48
CA THR A 85 -8.18 16.68 -14.12
C THR A 85 -7.36 16.72 -15.39
N PHE A 86 -6.55 17.76 -15.57
CA PHE A 86 -5.63 17.88 -16.71
C PHE A 86 -4.23 17.41 -16.30
N THR A 87 -3.56 16.68 -17.18
CA THR A 87 -2.17 16.26 -17.02
C THR A 87 -1.36 16.73 -18.22
N HIS A 88 -0.30 17.49 -17.97
CA HIS A 88 0.62 17.96 -18.99
C HIS A 88 1.94 17.21 -18.86
N TYR A 89 2.48 16.80 -20.01
CA TYR A 89 3.74 16.09 -20.11
C TYR A 89 4.76 16.97 -20.82
N ASN A 90 6.02 16.88 -20.41
CA ASN A 90 7.12 17.49 -21.14
C ASN A 90 7.50 16.64 -22.38
N ALA A 91 8.50 17.10 -23.14
CA ALA A 91 8.98 16.40 -24.34
C ALA A 91 9.58 15.00 -24.09
N TYR A 92 9.96 14.69 -22.84
CA TYR A 92 10.46 13.36 -22.43
C TYR A 92 9.34 12.43 -21.94
N GLY A 93 8.11 12.93 -21.86
CA GLY A 93 6.95 12.19 -21.38
C GLY A 93 6.79 12.17 -19.87
N ASP A 94 7.55 12.99 -19.14
CA ASP A 94 7.39 13.17 -17.69
C ASP A 94 6.25 14.14 -17.39
N VAL A 95 5.52 13.92 -16.30
CA VAL A 95 4.41 14.79 -15.87
C VAL A 95 4.94 16.12 -15.34
N GLU A 96 4.84 17.17 -16.16
CA GLU A 96 5.28 18.54 -15.84
C GLU A 96 4.26 19.30 -15.01
N SER A 97 2.95 19.06 -15.22
CA SER A 97 1.94 19.65 -14.35
C SER A 97 0.65 18.85 -14.31
N ILE A 98 -0.05 18.95 -13.17
CA ILE A 98 -1.39 18.43 -12.98
C ILE A 98 -2.27 19.62 -12.56
N ILE A 99 -3.37 19.84 -13.28
CA ILE A 99 -4.41 20.81 -12.91
C ILE A 99 -5.62 20.02 -12.44
N ASP A 100 -5.98 20.23 -11.18
CA ASP A 100 -7.13 19.55 -10.57
C ASP A 100 -8.48 20.15 -11.01
N PRO A 101 -9.62 19.53 -10.64
CA PRO A 101 -10.94 19.99 -11.04
C PRO A 101 -11.34 21.39 -10.56
N GLN A 102 -10.65 21.95 -9.56
CA GLN A 102 -10.85 23.34 -9.08
C GLN A 102 -9.86 24.33 -9.73
N GLY A 103 -8.98 23.85 -10.62
CA GLY A 103 -8.03 24.68 -11.34
C GLY A 103 -6.71 24.91 -10.60
N HIS A 104 -6.48 24.29 -9.44
CA HIS A 104 -5.18 24.41 -8.80
C HIS A 104 -4.14 23.55 -9.50
N THR A 105 -2.91 24.05 -9.56
CA THR A 105 -1.85 23.46 -10.37
C THR A 105 -0.70 23.00 -9.48
N THR A 106 -0.34 21.72 -9.59
CA THR A 106 0.96 21.23 -9.14
C THR A 106 1.90 21.16 -10.34
N ARG A 107 3.12 21.68 -10.19
CA ARG A 107 4.15 21.64 -11.24
C ARG A 107 5.33 20.79 -10.79
N THR A 108 5.98 20.10 -11.71
CA THR A 108 7.23 19.39 -11.47
C THR A 108 8.26 19.87 -12.48
N LEU A 109 9.37 20.42 -11.97
CA LEU A 109 10.53 20.82 -12.73
C LEU A 109 11.54 19.67 -12.74
N PHE A 110 12.06 19.35 -13.93
CA PHE A 110 13.02 18.26 -14.12
C PHE A 110 14.37 18.83 -14.54
N TYR A 111 15.42 18.45 -13.82
CA TYR A 111 16.80 18.85 -14.06
C TYR A 111 17.62 17.59 -14.40
N TYR A 112 17.63 17.21 -15.68
CA TYR A 112 18.35 16.01 -16.13
C TYR A 112 19.88 16.14 -16.06
N LEU A 113 20.40 17.36 -15.98
CA LEU A 113 21.83 17.68 -15.87
C LEU A 113 22.05 18.70 -14.74
N HIS A 114 21.56 18.40 -13.53
CA HIS A 114 21.78 19.23 -12.36
C HIS A 114 23.24 19.11 -11.91
N LEU A 115 23.98 20.23 -11.86
CA LEU A 115 25.33 20.24 -11.30
C LEU A 115 25.25 20.32 -9.78
N ASN A 116 25.60 19.23 -9.11
CA ASN A 116 25.52 19.13 -7.67
C ASN A 116 26.69 19.83 -6.95
N GLN A 117 26.66 19.84 -5.61
CA GLN A 117 27.68 20.50 -4.79
C GLN A 117 29.09 19.92 -4.95
N GLU A 118 29.20 18.65 -5.35
CA GLU A 118 30.46 17.95 -5.63
C GLU A 118 30.94 18.13 -7.08
N GLY A 119 30.23 18.94 -7.89
CA GLY A 119 30.58 19.23 -9.27
C GLY A 119 30.24 18.11 -10.27
N GLN A 120 29.30 17.23 -9.93
CA GLN A 120 28.83 16.14 -10.78
C GLN A 120 27.48 16.50 -11.41
N TYR A 121 27.26 16.07 -12.65
CA TYR A 121 25.95 16.15 -13.28
C TYR A 121 25.08 14.97 -12.85
N VAL A 122 23.96 15.27 -12.19
CA VAL A 122 23.01 14.30 -11.66
C VAL A 122 21.59 14.68 -12.05
N TYR A 123 20.65 13.74 -11.86
CA TYR A 123 19.23 14.03 -12.00
C TYR A 123 18.69 14.70 -10.73
N ALA A 124 17.91 15.76 -10.89
CA ALA A 124 17.14 16.36 -9.82
C ALA A 124 15.73 16.70 -10.29
N LYS A 125 14.79 16.78 -9.34
CA LYS A 125 13.42 17.23 -9.61
C LYS A 125 12.91 18.13 -8.49
N GLU A 126 12.06 19.08 -8.84
CA GLU A 126 11.39 19.97 -7.88
C GLU A 126 9.88 19.98 -8.14
N THR A 127 9.10 19.49 -7.19
CA THR A 127 7.64 19.57 -7.24
C THR A 127 7.17 20.79 -6.47
N ILE A 128 6.39 21.65 -7.10
CA ILE A 128 5.82 22.88 -6.53
C ILE A 128 4.31 22.69 -6.45
N ASP A 129 3.76 22.79 -5.24
CA ASP A 129 2.32 22.67 -5.02
C ASP A 129 1.54 23.93 -5.45
N ALA A 130 0.23 23.88 -5.32
CA ALA A 130 -0.66 24.97 -5.69
C ALA A 130 -0.51 26.26 -4.86
N ILE A 131 0.13 26.19 -3.68
CA ILE A 131 0.40 27.36 -2.83
C ILE A 131 1.87 27.80 -2.89
N GLY A 132 2.66 27.20 -3.78
CA GLY A 132 4.04 27.56 -4.07
C GLY A 132 5.10 26.90 -3.18
N GLN A 133 4.73 25.98 -2.28
CA GLN A 133 5.72 25.22 -1.51
C GLN A 133 6.42 24.22 -2.42
N SER A 134 7.74 24.09 -2.26
CA SER A 134 8.53 23.22 -3.12
C SER A 134 9.10 22.02 -2.38
N PHE A 135 9.17 20.88 -3.07
CA PHE A 135 9.84 19.66 -2.65
C PHE A 135 10.89 19.30 -3.68
N PHE A 136 12.15 19.54 -3.34
CA PHE A 136 13.31 19.30 -4.17
C PHE A 136 13.97 17.98 -3.79
N GLN A 137 14.26 17.15 -4.79
CA GLN A 137 15.02 15.90 -4.64
C GLN A 137 16.20 15.91 -5.62
N GLU A 138 17.38 15.66 -5.08
CA GLU A 138 18.60 15.48 -5.86
C GLU A 138 19.08 14.04 -5.69
N HIS A 139 19.51 13.44 -6.80
CA HIS A 139 19.94 12.06 -6.86
C HIS A 139 21.46 11.96 -6.92
N ASP A 140 22.00 10.81 -6.55
CA ASP A 140 23.38 10.46 -6.85
C ASP A 140 23.54 10.07 -8.33
N SER A 141 24.77 9.80 -8.75
CA SER A 141 25.09 9.34 -10.11
C SER A 141 24.49 7.97 -10.46
N CYS A 142 24.00 7.21 -9.48
CA CYS A 142 23.34 5.92 -9.66
C CYS A 142 21.80 6.03 -9.69
N GLY A 143 21.26 7.25 -9.53
CA GLY A 143 19.83 7.52 -9.56
C GLY A 143 19.10 7.37 -8.23
N HIS A 144 19.80 7.20 -7.10
CA HIS A 144 19.16 7.16 -5.78
C HIS A 144 19.02 8.57 -5.20
N VAL A 145 17.91 8.87 -4.53
CA VAL A 145 17.73 10.16 -3.84
C VAL A 145 18.74 10.27 -2.71
N ARG A 146 19.73 11.15 -2.85
CA ARG A 146 20.73 11.41 -1.80
C ARG A 146 20.35 12.58 -0.91
N PHE A 147 19.44 13.43 -1.41
CA PHE A 147 19.14 14.70 -0.77
C PHE A 147 17.69 15.12 -1.06
N ALA A 148 16.98 15.54 -0.03
CA ALA A 148 15.61 16.05 -0.16
C ALA A 148 15.36 17.27 0.72
N ILE A 149 14.77 18.32 0.14
CA ILE A 149 14.45 19.57 0.82
C ILE A 149 12.99 19.94 0.59
N ARG A 150 12.30 20.41 1.64
CA ARG A 150 11.06 21.17 1.52
C ARG A 150 11.31 22.64 1.75
N ARG A 151 10.72 23.50 0.92
CA ARG A 151 10.82 24.97 1.04
C ARG A 151 9.44 25.60 1.08
N ASP A 152 9.35 26.71 1.80
CA ASP A 152 8.21 27.60 1.67
C ASP A 152 8.25 28.34 0.31
N PRO A 153 7.20 29.08 -0.07
CA PRO A 153 7.18 29.80 -1.34
C PRO A 153 8.25 30.88 -1.47
N MET A 154 8.84 31.34 -0.36
CA MET A 154 9.93 32.33 -0.33
C MET A 154 11.32 31.68 -0.40
N GLY A 155 11.39 30.35 -0.47
CA GLY A 155 12.62 29.57 -0.55
C GLY A 155 13.25 29.22 0.80
N ALA A 156 12.61 29.53 1.93
CA ALA A 156 13.11 29.15 3.24
C ALA A 156 13.02 27.64 3.44
N ILE A 157 14.08 27.00 3.92
CA ILE A 157 14.13 25.56 4.16
C ILE A 157 13.26 25.20 5.37
N LEU A 158 12.30 24.30 5.16
CA LEU A 158 11.36 23.82 6.18
C LEU A 158 11.72 22.43 6.70
N GLN A 159 12.31 21.60 5.84
CA GLN A 159 12.77 20.27 6.18
C GLN A 159 13.93 19.91 5.25
N LYS A 160 14.94 19.21 5.77
CA LYS A 160 16.09 18.74 4.98
C LYS A 160 16.49 17.33 5.41
N ARG A 161 16.74 16.48 4.42
CA ARG A 161 17.11 15.06 4.58
C ARG A 161 18.27 14.70 3.69
N GLU A 162 19.16 13.87 4.23
CA GLU A 162 20.31 13.32 3.51
C GLU A 162 20.29 11.79 3.61
N PHE A 163 20.58 11.13 2.50
CA PHE A 163 20.62 9.68 2.38
C PHE A 163 21.97 9.27 1.82
N PHE A 164 22.53 8.21 2.39
CA PHE A 164 23.80 7.64 2.00
C PHE A 164 23.59 6.17 1.68
N TYR A 165 24.14 5.75 0.56
CA TYR A 165 23.98 4.40 0.04
C TYR A 165 25.31 3.65 0.11
N ASP A 166 25.24 2.35 0.35
CA ASP A 166 26.39 1.46 0.19
C ASP A 166 26.67 1.18 -1.31
N ALA A 167 27.72 0.39 -1.58
CA ALA A 167 28.12 0.04 -2.95
C ALA A 167 27.05 -0.77 -3.72
N GLU A 168 26.06 -1.34 -3.03
CA GLU A 168 24.97 -2.14 -3.61
C GLU A 168 23.69 -1.31 -3.84
N GLY A 169 23.72 0.00 -3.53
CA GLY A 169 22.60 0.92 -3.67
C GLY A 169 21.58 0.86 -2.53
N LEU A 170 21.94 0.26 -1.37
CA LEU A 170 21.06 0.20 -0.20
C LEU A 170 21.36 1.37 0.73
N CYS A 171 20.31 2.04 1.22
CA CYS A 171 20.45 3.20 2.11
C CYS A 171 21.03 2.75 3.46
N CYS A 172 22.30 3.02 3.72
CA CYS A 172 23.01 2.60 4.93
C CYS A 172 23.01 3.68 6.03
N LYS A 173 22.71 4.93 5.67
CA LYS A 173 22.60 6.04 6.63
C LYS A 173 21.63 7.10 6.15
N GLN A 174 20.85 7.62 7.08
CA GLN A 174 19.94 8.74 6.87
C GLN A 174 20.18 9.81 7.94
N ILE A 175 20.20 11.08 7.54
CA ILE A 175 20.31 12.23 8.44
C ILE A 175 19.10 13.14 8.24
N GLU A 176 18.38 13.38 9.33
CA GLU A 176 17.30 14.35 9.43
C GLU A 176 17.84 15.65 10.04
N HIS A 177 17.67 16.77 9.33
CA HIS A 177 17.90 18.12 9.87
C HIS A 177 16.59 18.60 10.50
N VAL A 178 16.54 18.54 11.83
CA VAL A 178 15.39 18.94 12.63
C VAL A 178 15.44 20.46 12.81
N LEU A 179 14.50 21.15 12.15
CA LEU A 179 14.39 22.59 12.14
C LEU A 179 13.23 22.98 13.06
N THR A 180 13.51 23.88 13.99
CA THR A 180 12.51 24.51 14.85
C THR A 180 12.63 26.02 14.69
N PRO A 181 11.54 26.77 14.49
CA PRO A 181 11.61 28.22 14.32
C PRO A 181 12.41 28.90 15.44
N HIS A 182 13.38 29.73 15.05
CA HIS A 182 14.27 30.49 15.95
C HIS A 182 15.16 29.63 16.87
N GLN A 183 15.39 28.36 16.53
CA GLN A 183 16.31 27.48 17.22
C GLN A 183 17.37 26.94 16.24
N PRO A 184 18.56 26.55 16.73
CA PRO A 184 19.57 25.93 15.89
C PRO A 184 19.12 24.54 15.42
N ASP A 185 19.57 24.17 14.22
CA ASP A 185 19.33 22.86 13.62
C ASP A 185 19.87 21.74 14.52
N ARG A 186 19.03 20.72 14.75
CA ARG A 186 19.42 19.49 15.44
C ARG A 186 19.51 18.36 14.42
N LEU A 187 20.55 17.54 14.47
CA LEU A 187 20.70 16.38 13.58
C LEU A 187 20.21 15.11 14.27
N VAL A 188 19.41 14.30 13.57
CA VAL A 188 19.05 12.94 14.00
C VAL A 188 19.52 11.98 12.92
N THR A 189 20.37 11.01 13.31
CA THR A 189 20.98 10.05 12.38
C THR A 189 20.41 8.66 12.61
N THR A 190 20.06 7.96 11.54
CA THR A 190 19.67 6.55 11.55
C THR A 190 20.62 5.76 10.65
N HIS A 191 21.15 4.63 11.14
CA HIS A 191 22.01 3.72 10.37
C HIS A 191 21.27 2.41 10.08
N PHE A 192 21.53 1.87 8.90
CA PHE A 192 21.02 0.59 8.44
C PHE A 192 22.17 -0.28 7.95
N GLU A 193 22.13 -1.57 8.27
CA GLU A 193 23.10 -2.55 7.79
C GLU A 193 22.36 -3.70 7.11
N TYR A 194 22.93 -4.20 6.02
CA TYR A 194 22.34 -5.26 5.21
C TYR A 194 23.29 -6.44 5.10
N ASP A 195 22.72 -7.64 4.96
CA ASP A 195 23.49 -8.82 4.55
C ASP A 195 23.76 -8.83 3.04
N PHE A 196 24.57 -9.79 2.58
CA PHE A 196 24.86 -9.96 1.15
C PHE A 196 23.62 -10.28 0.30
N ALA A 197 22.53 -10.75 0.92
CA ALA A 197 21.26 -10.99 0.26
C ALA A 197 20.35 -9.74 0.26
N LYS A 198 20.85 -8.57 0.68
CA LYS A 198 20.13 -7.29 0.76
C LYS A 198 18.98 -7.28 1.78
N ASN A 199 19.03 -8.16 2.79
CA ASN A 199 18.09 -8.12 3.92
C ASN A 199 18.63 -7.18 5.01
N LEU A 200 17.76 -6.36 5.61
CA LEU A 200 18.13 -5.46 6.71
C LEU A 200 18.46 -6.27 7.97
N ILE A 201 19.72 -6.28 8.42
CA ILE A 201 20.17 -7.03 9.61
C ILE A 201 20.31 -6.19 10.88
N SER A 202 20.41 -4.86 10.74
CA SER A 202 20.53 -3.94 11.88
C SER A 202 19.98 -2.57 11.52
N CYS A 203 19.21 -1.99 12.43
CA CYS A 203 18.77 -0.60 12.37
C CYS A 203 19.14 0.07 13.69
N THR A 204 19.92 1.15 13.62
CA THR A 204 20.35 1.93 14.79
C THR A 204 19.79 3.35 14.67
N GLU A 205 18.96 3.73 15.63
CA GLU A 205 18.25 5.01 15.66
C GLU A 205 18.96 6.01 16.56
N ALA A 206 18.88 7.31 16.23
CA ALA A 206 19.49 8.40 16.98
C ALA A 206 21.01 8.19 17.25
N VAL A 207 21.75 7.76 16.22
CA VAL A 207 23.18 7.45 16.32
C VAL A 207 23.96 8.63 16.92
N GLY A 208 24.74 8.35 17.96
CA GLY A 208 25.55 9.33 18.68
C GLY A 208 24.83 10.10 19.79
N SER A 209 23.52 9.88 19.99
CA SER A 209 22.79 10.42 21.15
C SER A 209 22.86 9.47 22.36
N PRO A 210 22.64 9.97 23.60
CA PRO A 210 22.52 9.13 24.78
C PRO A 210 21.38 8.10 24.73
N GLU A 211 20.37 8.35 23.90
CA GLU A 211 19.19 7.51 23.71
C GLU A 211 19.30 6.57 22.51
N GLN A 212 20.47 6.48 21.85
CA GLN A 212 20.67 5.59 20.71
C GLN A 212 20.16 4.18 21.03
N LYS A 213 19.34 3.62 20.13
CA LYS A 213 18.81 2.26 20.27
C LYS A 213 19.01 1.45 19.00
N GLN A 214 19.11 0.14 19.13
CA GLN A 214 19.40 -0.77 18.02
C GLN A 214 18.42 -1.93 17.99
N THR A 215 17.87 -2.22 16.80
CA THR A 215 17.09 -3.42 16.51
C THR A 215 17.87 -4.28 15.52
N LYS A 216 18.00 -5.58 15.79
CA LYS A 216 18.69 -6.52 14.89
C LYS A 216 17.74 -7.56 14.33
N TYR A 217 18.04 -8.03 13.13
CA TYR A 217 17.26 -9.03 12.43
C TYR A 217 18.18 -10.17 12.00
N VAL A 218 17.71 -11.40 12.20
CA VAL A 218 18.41 -12.61 11.80
C VAL A 218 17.52 -13.33 10.80
N TYR A 219 18.11 -13.79 9.70
CA TYR A 219 17.41 -14.51 8.63
C TYR A 219 17.99 -15.90 8.47
N ASN A 220 17.12 -16.86 8.16
CA ASN A 220 17.53 -18.21 7.81
C ASN A 220 18.07 -18.26 6.36
N ALA A 221 18.58 -19.43 5.95
CA ALA A 221 19.11 -19.65 4.59
C ALA A 221 18.09 -19.39 3.45
N TYR A 222 16.78 -19.37 3.75
CA TYR A 222 15.71 -19.06 2.81
C TYR A 222 15.30 -17.57 2.83
N ARG A 223 16.08 -16.71 3.49
CA ARG A 223 15.80 -15.27 3.66
C ARG A 223 14.51 -14.96 4.42
N GLN A 224 14.03 -15.91 5.21
CA GLN A 224 12.90 -15.69 6.11
C GLN A 224 13.45 -15.22 7.46
N LYS A 225 12.76 -14.27 8.07
CA LYS A 225 13.12 -13.72 9.39
C LYS A 225 13.06 -14.85 10.42
N GLU A 226 14.19 -15.24 10.98
CA GLU A 226 14.29 -16.25 12.04
C GLU A 226 14.09 -15.61 13.41
N LYS A 227 14.65 -14.40 13.60
CA LYS A 227 14.60 -13.70 14.87
C LYS A 227 14.71 -12.18 14.73
N VAL A 228 14.07 -11.44 15.64
CA VAL A 228 14.30 -10.00 15.87
C VAL A 228 14.82 -9.82 17.29
N ILE A 229 15.90 -9.06 17.46
CA ILE A 229 16.41 -8.62 18.77
C ILE A 229 16.01 -7.17 18.94
N LYS A 230 15.16 -6.89 19.93
CA LYS A 230 14.72 -5.54 20.28
C LYS A 230 15.78 -4.81 21.12
N PRO A 231 15.70 -3.47 21.24
CA PRO A 231 16.61 -2.67 22.04
C PRO A 231 16.75 -3.08 23.51
N ASP A 232 15.70 -3.61 24.12
CA ASP A 232 15.70 -4.13 25.49
C ASP A 232 16.32 -5.53 25.65
N GLY A 233 16.75 -6.16 24.55
CA GLY A 233 17.29 -7.52 24.53
C GLY A 233 16.22 -8.62 24.42
N ILE A 234 14.93 -8.27 24.34
CA ILE A 234 13.88 -9.23 24.04
C ILE A 234 14.04 -9.73 22.60
N GLU A 235 13.90 -11.03 22.44
CA GLU A 235 14.02 -11.73 21.16
C GLU A 235 12.65 -12.25 20.73
N LEU A 236 12.27 -11.95 19.51
CA LEU A 236 11.09 -12.51 18.83
C LEU A 236 11.56 -13.60 17.88
N HIS A 237 11.13 -14.84 18.06
CA HIS A 237 11.53 -16.01 17.27
C HIS A 237 10.41 -16.47 16.35
N TYR A 238 10.79 -16.83 15.12
CA TYR A 238 9.89 -17.28 14.07
C TYR A 238 10.36 -18.65 13.57
N ALA A 239 9.45 -19.62 13.56
CA ALA A 239 9.71 -20.93 12.98
C ALA A 239 8.78 -21.16 11.80
N TYR A 240 9.28 -21.83 10.75
CA TYR A 240 8.55 -22.10 9.52
C TYR A 240 8.53 -23.59 9.22
N ASP A 241 7.48 -24.06 8.54
CA ASP A 241 7.48 -25.36 7.91
C ASP A 241 8.24 -25.35 6.57
N TRP A 242 8.33 -26.53 5.94
CA TRP A 242 9.00 -26.72 4.65
C TRP A 242 8.30 -26.03 3.47
N LEU A 243 7.05 -25.55 3.64
CA LEU A 243 6.32 -24.72 2.68
C LEU A 243 6.55 -23.22 2.93
N GLY A 244 7.36 -22.87 3.93
CA GLY A 244 7.65 -21.49 4.32
C GLY A 244 6.52 -20.81 5.10
N ARG A 245 5.59 -21.57 5.68
CA ARG A 245 4.48 -21.06 6.49
C ARG A 245 4.90 -20.99 7.95
N LEU A 246 4.53 -19.92 8.65
CA LEU A 246 4.89 -19.70 10.06
C LEU A 246 4.22 -20.75 10.96
N THR A 247 4.99 -21.59 11.64
CA THR A 247 4.46 -22.61 12.57
C THR A 247 4.56 -22.19 14.03
N SER A 248 5.51 -21.33 14.38
CA SER A 248 5.66 -20.81 15.75
C SER A 248 6.08 -19.35 15.73
N PHE A 249 5.53 -18.57 16.65
CA PHE A 249 5.96 -17.22 16.95
C PHE A 249 6.03 -17.01 18.46
N SER A 250 7.23 -16.80 19.00
CA SER A 250 7.46 -16.76 20.45
C SER A 250 8.44 -15.69 20.86
N SER A 251 8.44 -15.31 22.14
CA SER A 251 9.44 -14.42 22.73
C SER A 251 10.27 -15.10 23.81
N ASN A 252 11.52 -14.67 24.00
CA ASN A 252 12.42 -15.23 25.03
C ASN A 252 12.04 -14.81 26.47
N ASP A 253 11.33 -13.71 26.64
CA ASP A 253 10.76 -13.25 27.92
C ASP A 253 9.48 -14.02 28.30
N ASN A 254 9.01 -14.92 27.44
CA ASN A 254 7.79 -15.71 27.57
C ASN A 254 6.48 -14.90 27.63
N SER A 255 6.48 -13.63 27.19
CA SER A 255 5.24 -12.83 27.11
C SER A 255 4.34 -13.20 25.93
N LEU A 256 4.85 -13.92 24.92
CA LEU A 256 4.03 -14.51 23.85
C LEU A 256 4.58 -15.86 23.35
N HIS A 257 3.68 -16.76 22.96
CA HIS A 257 4.03 -18.01 22.26
C HIS A 257 2.82 -18.56 21.48
N TYR A 258 2.75 -18.29 20.19
CA TYR A 258 1.69 -18.74 19.30
C TYR A 258 2.15 -19.90 18.42
N HIS A 259 1.34 -20.95 18.33
CA HIS A 259 1.53 -22.08 17.42
C HIS A 259 0.42 -22.10 16.36
N TYR A 260 0.79 -22.23 15.09
CA TYR A 260 -0.13 -22.14 13.96
C TYR A 260 -0.35 -23.50 13.32
N THR A 261 -1.61 -23.79 13.00
CA THR A 261 -2.03 -24.99 12.28
C THR A 261 -2.75 -24.62 10.98
N TYR A 262 -2.48 -25.39 9.93
CA TYR A 262 -2.93 -25.08 8.58
C TYR A 262 -3.74 -26.24 7.99
N ASP A 263 -4.72 -25.92 7.15
CA ASP A 263 -5.35 -26.90 6.28
C ASP A 263 -4.49 -27.17 5.01
N ALA A 264 -4.99 -28.07 4.15
CA ALA A 264 -4.34 -28.42 2.88
C ALA A 264 -4.30 -27.25 1.87
N ASN A 265 -5.11 -26.20 2.05
CA ASN A 265 -5.15 -25.00 1.22
C ASN A 265 -4.27 -23.87 1.77
N SER A 266 -3.51 -24.14 2.84
CA SER A 266 -2.68 -23.19 3.59
C SER A 266 -3.47 -22.09 4.31
N ASN A 267 -4.73 -22.33 4.64
CA ASN A 267 -5.50 -21.46 5.53
C ASN A 267 -5.14 -21.75 6.99
N VAL A 268 -5.02 -20.71 7.83
CA VAL A 268 -4.77 -20.86 9.27
C VAL A 268 -6.04 -21.31 9.99
N VAL A 269 -6.16 -22.61 10.28
CA VAL A 269 -7.35 -23.20 10.91
C VAL A 269 -7.30 -23.20 12.44
N GLY A 270 -6.11 -23.01 13.03
CA GLY A 270 -5.96 -22.93 14.47
C GLY A 270 -4.72 -22.15 14.88
N VAL A 271 -4.86 -21.34 15.93
CA VAL A 271 -3.76 -20.65 16.59
C VAL A 271 -3.87 -20.90 18.09
N GLU A 272 -2.87 -21.57 18.66
CA GLU A 272 -2.80 -21.87 20.09
C GLU A 272 -1.80 -20.95 20.76
N ASP A 273 -2.23 -20.25 21.81
CA ASP A 273 -1.33 -19.60 22.75
C ASP A 273 -0.81 -20.65 23.74
N LYS A 274 0.47 -21.02 23.60
CA LYS A 274 1.13 -22.05 24.41
C LYS A 274 1.30 -21.66 25.87
N HIS A 275 1.21 -20.37 26.22
CA HIS A 275 1.25 -19.94 27.61
C HIS A 275 -0.06 -20.21 28.32
N THR A 276 -1.19 -19.89 27.67
CA THR A 276 -2.52 -20.05 28.27
C THR A 276 -3.20 -21.38 27.94
N GLY A 277 -2.70 -22.11 26.94
CA GLY A 277 -3.32 -23.32 26.39
C GLY A 277 -4.63 -23.04 25.63
N LYS A 278 -4.98 -21.77 25.42
CA LYS A 278 -6.22 -21.39 24.74
C LYS A 278 -5.96 -21.25 23.25
N SER A 279 -6.99 -21.52 22.44
CA SER A 279 -6.87 -21.52 20.98
C SER A 279 -7.97 -20.73 20.30
N THR A 280 -7.62 -20.08 19.20
CA THR A 280 -8.55 -19.60 18.18
C THR A 280 -8.69 -20.66 17.10
N THR A 281 -9.90 -21.04 16.70
CA THR A 281 -10.14 -21.99 15.59
C THR A 281 -10.95 -21.36 14.48
N ARG A 282 -10.64 -21.70 13.23
CA ARG A 282 -11.24 -21.12 12.02
C ARG A 282 -11.66 -22.20 11.04
N ILE A 283 -12.80 -21.99 10.39
CA ILE A 283 -13.30 -22.84 9.31
C ILE A 283 -13.41 -21.97 8.05
N PHE A 284 -12.92 -22.49 6.93
CA PHE A 284 -12.98 -21.82 5.63
C PHE A 284 -13.81 -22.62 4.64
N ASP A 285 -14.47 -21.93 3.71
CA ASP A 285 -15.11 -22.59 2.57
C ASP A 285 -14.13 -22.88 1.42
N LYS A 286 -14.65 -23.47 0.33
CA LYS A 286 -13.88 -23.81 -0.87
C LYS A 286 -13.21 -22.60 -1.56
N ASN A 287 -13.71 -21.38 -1.31
CA ASN A 287 -13.17 -20.13 -1.85
C ASN A 287 -12.16 -19.48 -0.88
N LYS A 288 -11.74 -20.19 0.18
CA LYS A 288 -10.85 -19.69 1.24
C LYS A 288 -11.44 -18.53 2.06
N ARG A 289 -12.77 -18.44 2.15
CA ARG A 289 -13.46 -17.42 2.94
C ARG A 289 -13.77 -17.96 4.33
N LEU A 290 -13.58 -17.14 5.35
CA LEU A 290 -13.79 -17.52 6.76
C LEU A 290 -15.30 -17.69 7.02
N VAL A 291 -15.76 -18.91 7.25
CA VAL A 291 -17.19 -19.17 7.54
C VAL A 291 -17.49 -19.29 9.03
N GLN A 292 -16.47 -19.58 9.85
CA GLN A 292 -16.61 -19.62 11.30
C GLN A 292 -15.29 -19.28 11.98
N GLU A 293 -15.35 -18.45 13.04
CA GLU A 293 -14.24 -18.22 13.97
C GLU A 293 -14.72 -18.43 15.41
N THR A 294 -13.99 -19.25 16.16
CA THR A 294 -14.19 -19.44 17.60
C THR A 294 -12.97 -18.90 18.32
N LEU A 295 -13.19 -17.88 19.17
CA LEU A 295 -12.14 -17.20 19.91
C LEU A 295 -11.75 -17.99 21.19
N PRO A 296 -10.59 -17.68 21.82
CA PRO A 296 -10.07 -18.38 23.00
C PRO A 296 -11.01 -18.47 24.21
N HIS A 297 -11.99 -17.59 24.30
CA HIS A 297 -13.03 -17.58 25.34
C HIS A 297 -14.32 -18.34 24.93
N GLY A 298 -14.28 -19.10 23.83
CA GLY A 298 -15.38 -19.95 23.35
C GLY A 298 -16.48 -19.22 22.57
N LEU A 299 -16.39 -17.90 22.41
CA LEU A 299 -17.38 -17.15 21.62
C LEU A 299 -17.15 -17.45 20.15
N THR A 300 -18.23 -17.87 19.48
CA THR A 300 -18.20 -18.30 18.08
C THR A 300 -19.01 -17.35 17.23
N GLN A 301 -18.46 -16.96 16.09
CA GLN A 301 -19.15 -16.20 15.05
C GLN A 301 -19.15 -16.99 13.75
N GLN A 302 -20.23 -16.87 12.97
CA GLN A 302 -20.34 -17.48 11.66
C GLN A 302 -20.65 -16.43 10.60
N TYR A 303 -20.17 -16.67 9.39
CA TYR A 303 -20.27 -15.74 8.27
C TYR A 303 -20.83 -16.47 7.05
N SER A 304 -21.73 -15.80 6.34
CA SER A 304 -22.17 -16.21 5.00
C SER A 304 -21.85 -15.11 4.00
N TYR A 305 -21.62 -15.51 2.75
CA TYR A 305 -21.18 -14.63 1.68
C TYR A 305 -22.01 -14.87 0.42
N ASP A 306 -22.17 -13.82 -0.38
CA ASP A 306 -22.68 -13.95 -1.74
C ASP A 306 -21.59 -14.47 -2.70
N ASN A 307 -21.91 -14.55 -4.00
CA ASN A 307 -20.95 -15.05 -5.00
C ASN A 307 -19.88 -14.01 -5.40
N LEU A 308 -19.92 -12.77 -4.88
CA LEU A 308 -18.88 -11.74 -5.02
C LEU A 308 -18.07 -11.56 -3.73
N ASP A 309 -18.11 -12.56 -2.86
CA ASP A 309 -17.37 -12.59 -1.58
C ASP A 309 -17.76 -11.46 -0.61
N ARG A 310 -18.98 -10.91 -0.77
CA ARG A 310 -19.53 -9.91 0.14
C ARG A 310 -20.35 -10.59 1.23
N ILE A 311 -20.22 -10.11 2.47
CA ILE A 311 -20.91 -10.70 3.62
C ILE A 311 -22.41 -10.50 3.51
N GLN A 312 -23.18 -11.59 3.59
CA GLN A 312 -24.64 -11.57 3.63
C GLN A 312 -25.18 -11.68 5.05
N GLU A 313 -24.54 -12.46 5.91
CA GLU A 313 -24.97 -12.64 7.30
C GLU A 313 -23.79 -12.84 8.23
N ILE A 314 -23.89 -12.27 9.43
CA ILE A 314 -23.02 -12.54 10.57
C ILE A 314 -23.91 -13.10 11.68
N ILE A 315 -23.65 -14.33 12.11
CA ILE A 315 -24.30 -14.94 13.28
C ILE A 315 -23.36 -14.72 14.48
N LEU A 316 -23.91 -14.11 15.53
CA LEU A 316 -23.20 -13.74 16.75
C LEU A 316 -23.19 -14.91 17.77
N PRO A 317 -22.38 -14.82 18.83
CA PRO A 317 -22.27 -15.90 19.83
C PRO A 317 -23.56 -16.23 20.57
N ASP A 318 -24.54 -15.31 20.60
CA ASP A 318 -25.86 -15.52 21.18
C ASP A 318 -26.89 -16.08 20.17
N HIS A 319 -26.42 -16.53 18.99
CA HIS A 319 -27.21 -17.00 17.85
C HIS A 319 -28.09 -15.96 17.17
N SER A 320 -28.05 -14.70 17.60
CA SER A 320 -28.68 -13.61 16.89
C SER A 320 -27.87 -13.24 15.64
N SER A 321 -28.48 -12.64 14.62
CA SER A 321 -27.78 -12.31 13.37
C SER A 321 -27.86 -10.84 12.96
N ILE A 322 -26.93 -10.45 12.09
CA ILE A 322 -26.89 -9.20 11.35
C ILE A 322 -26.90 -9.56 9.87
N GLN A 323 -27.85 -9.02 9.12
CA GLN A 323 -28.03 -9.35 7.70
C GLN A 323 -27.73 -8.15 6.81
N TYR A 324 -27.09 -8.43 5.68
CA TYR A 324 -26.63 -7.49 4.69
C TYR A 324 -27.21 -7.88 3.34
N SER A 325 -27.84 -6.92 2.65
CA SER A 325 -28.32 -7.12 1.29
C SER A 325 -27.75 -6.06 0.38
N TYR A 326 -27.36 -6.49 -0.82
CA TYR A 326 -26.74 -5.65 -1.82
C TYR A 326 -27.69 -5.45 -2.99
N LYS A 327 -27.58 -4.29 -3.64
CA LYS A 327 -28.19 -4.03 -4.95
C LYS A 327 -27.05 -3.70 -5.92
N SER A 328 -26.81 -4.61 -6.86
CA SER A 328 -25.74 -4.47 -7.86
C SER A 328 -24.38 -4.28 -7.18
N LEU A 329 -23.71 -3.14 -7.36
CA LEU A 329 -22.41 -2.84 -6.76
C LEU A 329 -22.48 -2.49 -5.26
N TYR A 330 -23.59 -1.92 -4.79
CA TYR A 330 -23.65 -1.23 -3.50
C TYR A 330 -24.35 -2.04 -2.41
N LEU A 331 -23.89 -1.87 -1.17
CA LEU A 331 -24.64 -2.29 0.01
C LEU A 331 -25.95 -1.50 0.03
N HIS A 332 -27.07 -2.20 0.01
CA HIS A 332 -28.39 -1.56 -0.07
C HIS A 332 -29.05 -1.47 1.30
N GLN A 333 -29.01 -2.54 2.10
CA GLN A 333 -29.68 -2.58 3.39
C GLN A 333 -28.91 -3.42 4.41
N ILE A 334 -29.02 -3.01 5.67
CA ILE A 334 -28.54 -3.74 6.84
C ILE A 334 -29.72 -3.97 7.78
N SER A 335 -29.86 -5.18 8.30
CA SER A 335 -30.97 -5.60 9.15
C SER A 335 -30.48 -6.20 10.47
N ARG A 336 -31.06 -5.75 11.58
CA ARG A 336 -30.82 -6.27 12.93
C ARG A 336 -32.15 -6.33 13.68
N GLY A 337 -32.72 -7.52 13.85
CA GLY A 337 -34.03 -7.70 14.48
C GLY A 337 -35.12 -6.88 13.77
N PRO A 338 -35.80 -5.91 14.42
CA PRO A 338 -36.76 -5.01 13.77
C PRO A 338 -36.12 -3.82 13.04
N TYR A 339 -34.82 -3.56 13.24
CA TYR A 339 -34.15 -2.37 12.72
C TYR A 339 -33.63 -2.58 11.30
N ARG A 340 -33.83 -1.58 10.43
CA ARG A 340 -33.39 -1.56 9.04
C ARG A 340 -32.69 -0.24 8.73
N HIS A 341 -31.49 -0.30 8.17
CA HIS A 341 -30.78 0.85 7.58
C HIS A 341 -30.74 0.67 6.07
N THR A 342 -31.05 1.69 5.28
CA THR A 342 -31.02 1.58 3.81
C THR A 342 -30.21 2.71 3.18
N TYR A 343 -29.29 2.35 2.29
CA TYR A 343 -28.57 3.27 1.43
C TYR A 343 -29.39 3.47 0.14
N GLN A 344 -29.78 4.72 -0.12
CA GLN A 344 -30.80 5.02 -1.14
C GLN A 344 -30.17 5.50 -2.45
N HIS A 345 -29.29 6.50 -2.38
CA HIS A 345 -28.81 7.21 -3.56
C HIS A 345 -27.28 7.32 -3.58
N TYR A 346 -26.71 7.09 -4.75
CA TYR A 346 -25.28 7.23 -5.02
C TYR A 346 -25.10 8.07 -6.28
N ASN A 347 -24.05 8.89 -6.31
CA ASN A 347 -23.66 9.59 -7.53
C ASN A 347 -22.78 8.71 -8.45
N LEU A 348 -22.47 9.21 -9.65
CA LEU A 348 -21.66 8.49 -10.65
C LEU A 348 -20.17 8.32 -10.28
N SER A 349 -19.70 8.91 -9.17
CA SER A 349 -18.39 8.59 -8.58
C SER A 349 -18.46 7.44 -7.57
N GLY A 350 -19.66 6.93 -7.27
CA GLY A 350 -19.92 5.90 -6.26
C GLY A 350 -19.98 6.40 -4.82
N ALA A 351 -20.09 7.72 -4.63
CA ALA A 351 -20.28 8.34 -3.33
C ALA A 351 -21.76 8.34 -2.93
N LEU A 352 -22.04 8.09 -1.65
CA LEU A 352 -23.40 7.99 -1.09
C LEU A 352 -24.00 9.37 -0.87
N GLU A 353 -25.15 9.69 -1.45
CA GLU A 353 -25.81 11.00 -1.29
C GLU A 353 -26.94 10.98 -0.25
N GLU A 354 -27.58 9.82 -0.05
CA GLU A 354 -28.67 9.70 0.93
C GLU A 354 -28.77 8.30 1.54
N ALA A 355 -29.00 8.25 2.86
CA ALA A 355 -29.37 7.04 3.57
C ALA A 355 -30.56 7.27 4.51
N LYS A 356 -31.38 6.23 4.71
CA LYS A 356 -32.42 6.16 5.74
C LYS A 356 -31.85 5.53 6.99
N LEU A 357 -31.91 6.26 8.10
CA LEU A 357 -31.38 5.84 9.39
C LEU A 357 -32.19 4.67 9.97
N MET A 358 -31.54 3.89 10.84
CA MET A 358 -32.20 2.80 11.56
C MET A 358 -33.36 3.30 12.41
N ALA A 359 -34.26 2.38 12.76
CA ALA A 359 -35.44 2.62 13.59
C ALA A 359 -36.31 3.80 13.12
N GLU A 360 -36.34 4.09 11.82
CA GLU A 360 -37.13 5.20 11.24
C GLU A 360 -36.77 6.59 11.80
N ALA A 361 -35.53 6.81 12.23
CA ALA A 361 -35.09 8.11 12.76
C ALA A 361 -34.90 9.22 11.71
N GLY A 362 -35.41 9.02 10.50
CA GLY A 362 -35.34 9.96 9.38
C GLY A 362 -34.23 9.59 8.38
N THR A 363 -33.85 10.59 7.59
CA THR A 363 -32.82 10.47 6.56
C THR A 363 -31.60 11.31 6.92
N ILE A 364 -30.47 10.93 6.33
CA ILE A 364 -29.22 11.68 6.35
C ILE A 364 -28.75 11.88 4.91
N GLN A 365 -28.37 13.11 4.60
CA GLN A 365 -27.93 13.54 3.29
C GLN A 365 -26.46 13.94 3.34
N TYR A 366 -25.77 13.64 2.24
CA TYR A 366 -24.35 13.89 2.07
C TYR A 366 -24.14 14.67 0.79
N THR A 367 -23.29 15.69 0.84
CA THR A 367 -22.89 16.44 -0.35
C THR A 367 -21.38 16.48 -0.45
N TYR A 368 -20.91 16.42 -1.69
CA TYR A 368 -19.49 16.35 -2.02
C TYR A 368 -19.08 17.57 -2.83
N ASP A 369 -17.78 17.83 -2.95
CA ASP A 369 -17.23 18.76 -3.93
C ASP A 369 -16.71 18.04 -5.19
N ALA A 370 -16.12 18.81 -6.10
CA ALA A 370 -15.52 18.35 -7.35
C ALA A 370 -14.38 17.31 -7.18
N TYR A 371 -13.82 17.17 -5.98
CA TYR A 371 -12.81 16.16 -5.63
C TYR A 371 -13.43 14.90 -5.00
N SER A 372 -14.76 14.81 -4.96
CA SER A 372 -15.49 13.81 -4.19
C SER A 372 -15.16 13.84 -2.69
N ARG A 373 -14.73 14.99 -2.15
CA ARG A 373 -14.58 15.20 -0.70
C ARG A 373 -15.94 15.51 -0.09
N LEU A 374 -16.24 14.92 1.06
CA LEU A 374 -17.49 15.16 1.77
C LEU A 374 -17.47 16.56 2.42
N ILE A 375 -18.32 17.47 1.93
CA ILE A 375 -18.36 18.87 2.38
C ILE A 375 -19.58 19.19 3.24
N SER A 376 -20.65 18.41 3.16
CA SER A 376 -21.77 18.58 4.09
C SER A 376 -22.48 17.28 4.43
N ILE A 377 -22.90 17.21 5.69
CA ILE A 377 -23.76 16.17 6.25
C ILE A 377 -24.98 16.88 6.86
N SER A 378 -26.18 16.44 6.49
CA SER A 378 -27.42 17.02 6.98
C SER A 378 -28.41 15.93 7.40
N SER A 379 -28.90 16.05 8.63
CA SER A 379 -29.99 15.25 9.20
C SER A 379 -30.90 16.16 10.03
N LYS A 380 -31.98 15.61 10.60
CA LYS A 380 -32.87 16.38 11.48
C LYS A 380 -32.15 16.98 12.70
N SER A 381 -31.06 16.37 13.17
CA SER A 381 -30.42 16.70 14.45
C SER A 381 -28.97 17.16 14.34
N LEU A 382 -28.36 17.01 13.16
CA LEU A 382 -27.00 17.45 12.87
C LEU A 382 -26.97 18.09 11.49
N LYS A 383 -26.36 19.27 11.40
CA LYS A 383 -25.90 19.83 10.14
C LYS A 383 -24.42 20.21 10.27
N GLU A 384 -23.60 19.72 9.36
CA GLU A 384 -22.22 20.13 9.22
C GLU A 384 -22.01 20.59 7.78
N ASP A 385 -21.44 21.78 7.61
CA ASP A 385 -21.18 22.40 6.31
C ASP A 385 -19.75 22.93 6.26
N ILE A 386 -19.03 22.56 5.22
CA ILE A 386 -17.74 23.12 4.82
C ILE A 386 -18.01 24.00 3.60
N PRO A 387 -17.77 25.32 3.67
CA PRO A 387 -18.03 26.22 2.55
C PRO A 387 -17.04 25.98 1.40
N ASP A 388 -17.28 26.60 0.24
CA ASP A 388 -16.40 26.49 -0.93
C ASP A 388 -14.96 26.96 -0.63
N ASP A 389 -14.80 27.99 0.22
CA ASP A 389 -13.52 28.47 0.75
C ASP A 389 -13.06 27.73 2.02
N GLY A 390 -13.67 26.58 2.28
CA GLY A 390 -13.44 25.77 3.47
C GLY A 390 -12.15 24.97 3.42
N PHE A 391 -11.52 24.82 2.26
CA PHE A 391 -10.20 24.22 2.08
C PHE A 391 -9.24 25.20 1.41
N ASP A 392 -7.93 25.08 1.70
CA ASP A 392 -6.90 25.71 0.87
C ASP A 392 -6.66 24.93 -0.44
N GLN A 393 -5.82 25.46 -1.31
CA GLN A 393 -5.55 24.87 -2.63
C GLN A 393 -4.83 23.51 -2.58
N VAL A 394 -4.30 23.11 -1.43
CA VAL A 394 -3.66 21.79 -1.21
C VAL A 394 -4.53 20.85 -0.37
N GLY A 395 -5.77 21.27 -0.12
CA GLY A 395 -6.82 20.46 0.50
C GLY A 395 -6.79 20.45 2.02
N ASN A 396 -6.12 21.39 2.69
CA ASN A 396 -6.21 21.52 4.14
C ASN A 396 -7.51 22.21 4.56
N LEU A 397 -8.28 21.61 5.47
CA LEU A 397 -9.51 22.20 6.00
C LEU A 397 -9.25 23.49 6.78
N LEU A 398 -9.69 24.64 6.26
CA LEU A 398 -9.59 25.96 6.85
C LEU A 398 -10.78 26.32 7.73
N LYS A 399 -12.00 25.88 7.37
CA LYS A 399 -13.22 26.29 8.05
C LYS A 399 -14.29 25.20 8.01
N ARG A 400 -15.06 25.09 9.10
CA ARG A 400 -16.28 24.29 9.12
C ARG A 400 -17.33 24.93 10.02
N THR A 401 -18.59 24.72 9.67
CA THR A 401 -19.72 25.05 10.54
C THR A 401 -20.41 23.78 10.99
N THR A 402 -20.65 23.63 12.29
CA THR A 402 -21.43 22.53 12.84
C THR A 402 -22.60 23.08 13.64
N LEU A 403 -23.80 22.59 13.36
CA LEU A 403 -25.01 22.81 14.13
C LEU A 403 -25.48 21.46 14.67
N ASP A 404 -25.34 21.31 15.98
CA ASP A 404 -25.80 20.15 16.74
C ASP A 404 -26.77 20.63 17.86
N PRO A 405 -27.36 19.74 18.67
CA PRO A 405 -28.34 20.12 19.70
C PRO A 405 -27.79 21.06 20.77
N VAL A 406 -26.46 21.08 20.97
CA VAL A 406 -25.79 21.96 21.94
C VAL A 406 -25.68 23.38 21.37
N GLY A 407 -25.67 23.53 20.04
CA GLY A 407 -25.72 24.82 19.35
C GLY A 407 -24.82 24.88 18.11
N LYS A 408 -24.76 26.05 17.49
CA LYS A 408 -23.88 26.31 16.34
C LYS A 408 -22.44 26.59 16.79
N VAL A 409 -21.47 26.01 16.10
CA VAL A 409 -20.03 26.29 16.24
C VAL A 409 -19.45 26.54 14.86
N ASN A 410 -18.78 27.68 14.69
CA ASN A 410 -17.97 27.97 13.52
C ASN A 410 -16.51 27.73 13.91
N SER A 411 -15.87 26.76 13.28
CA SER A 411 -14.47 26.43 13.53
C SER A 411 -13.59 26.94 12.41
N THR A 412 -12.43 27.47 12.76
CA THR A 412 -11.40 27.88 11.80
C THR A 412 -10.05 27.27 12.16
N TYR A 413 -9.24 27.02 11.16
CA TYR A 413 -7.97 26.32 11.26
C TYR A 413 -6.91 27.02 10.44
N THR A 414 -5.67 26.97 10.92
CA THR A 414 -4.50 27.45 10.16
C THR A 414 -3.42 26.40 10.19
N TYR A 415 -2.60 26.36 9.15
CA TYR A 415 -1.51 25.40 9.01
C TYR A 415 -0.20 26.15 8.79
N ASP A 416 0.90 25.54 9.21
CA ASP A 416 2.22 26.00 8.82
C ASP A 416 2.59 25.52 7.42
N ALA A 417 3.79 25.88 6.97
CA ALA A 417 4.28 25.53 5.64
C ALA A 417 4.69 24.04 5.50
N LEU A 418 4.56 23.20 6.54
CA LEU A 418 4.62 21.73 6.42
C LEU A 418 3.22 21.10 6.49
N TYR A 419 2.18 21.94 6.41
CA TYR A 419 0.77 21.58 6.54
C TYR A 419 0.40 20.99 7.90
N GLN A 420 1.17 21.31 8.94
CA GLN A 420 0.86 20.90 10.31
C GLN A 420 -0.13 21.91 10.90
N LEU A 421 -1.13 21.42 11.65
CA LEU A 421 -2.18 22.26 12.21
C LEU A 421 -1.61 23.24 13.24
N GLN A 422 -1.42 24.50 12.86
CA GLN A 422 -0.84 25.54 13.70
C GLN A 422 -1.85 26.16 14.68
N SER A 423 -3.12 26.27 14.30
CA SER A 423 -4.17 26.71 15.22
C SER A 423 -5.54 26.15 14.89
N GLU A 424 -6.39 26.00 15.91
CA GLU A 424 -7.82 25.78 15.79
C GLU A 424 -8.56 26.81 16.67
N LYS A 425 -9.69 27.32 16.17
CA LYS A 425 -10.58 28.23 16.90
C LYS A 425 -12.03 27.77 16.77
N GLY A 426 -12.88 28.21 17.69
CA GLY A 426 -14.33 27.99 17.64
C GLY A 426 -14.81 27.13 18.80
N LEU A 427 -14.66 25.81 18.71
CA LEU A 427 -14.97 24.92 19.85
C LEU A 427 -14.03 25.17 21.03
N VAL A 428 -12.74 25.24 20.72
CA VAL A 428 -11.64 25.61 21.59
C VAL A 428 -10.70 26.49 20.80
N ASP A 429 -9.89 27.26 21.51
CA ASP A 429 -8.83 28.07 20.90
C ASP A 429 -7.48 27.46 21.30
N HIS A 430 -6.87 26.73 20.37
CA HIS A 430 -5.54 26.16 20.55
C HIS A 430 -4.54 26.70 19.55
N ILE A 431 -3.31 26.90 20.01
CA ILE A 431 -2.14 27.22 19.18
C ILE A 431 -1.10 26.14 19.39
N TYR A 432 -0.56 25.63 18.30
CA TYR A 432 0.42 24.56 18.25
C TYR A 432 1.70 25.06 17.58
N ARG A 433 2.84 24.54 18.02
CA ARG A 433 4.13 24.69 17.33
C ARG A 433 4.83 23.36 17.24
N TYR A 434 5.45 23.13 16.10
CA TYR A 434 6.13 21.89 15.78
C TYR A 434 7.57 22.12 15.33
N ASP A 435 8.35 21.05 15.38
CA ASP A 435 9.60 20.94 14.60
C ASP A 435 9.34 20.27 13.23
N SER A 436 10.35 20.29 12.36
CA SER A 436 10.29 19.67 11.02
C SER A 436 10.17 18.14 11.02
N LEU A 437 10.30 17.50 12.20
CA LEU A 437 10.03 16.07 12.42
C LEU A 437 8.64 15.82 13.01
N ASN A 438 7.75 16.80 13.07
CA ASN A 438 6.39 16.64 13.58
C ASN A 438 6.29 16.44 15.10
N ASN A 439 7.32 16.77 15.88
CA ASN A 439 7.16 16.86 17.32
C ASN A 439 6.46 18.17 17.69
N MET A 440 5.42 18.09 18.51
CA MET A 440 4.84 19.28 19.13
C MET A 440 5.80 19.80 20.20
N VAL A 441 6.37 20.97 19.97
CA VAL A 441 7.32 21.65 20.87
C VAL A 441 6.61 22.67 21.77
N GLU A 442 5.41 23.11 21.43
CA GLU A 442 4.60 24.00 22.25
C GLU A 442 3.09 23.81 21.98
N LYS A 443 2.27 23.82 23.04
CA LYS A 443 0.81 23.91 22.95
C LYS A 443 0.31 25.01 23.89
N ASN A 444 -0.39 26.01 23.36
CA ASN A 444 -0.92 27.16 24.12
C ASN A 444 0.13 27.83 25.01
N LYS A 445 1.33 28.11 24.46
CA LYS A 445 2.48 28.67 25.19
C LYS A 445 3.04 27.78 26.29
N ARG A 446 2.65 26.50 26.36
CA ARG A 446 3.27 25.51 27.24
C ARG A 446 4.31 24.73 26.45
N PRO A 447 5.60 24.78 26.84
CA PRO A 447 6.65 24.07 26.13
C PRO A 447 6.57 22.57 26.37
N HIS A 448 6.90 21.82 25.33
CA HIS A 448 7.04 20.37 25.33
C HIS A 448 8.51 20.02 25.12
N THR A 449 8.99 18.97 25.79
CA THR A 449 10.37 18.50 25.65
C THR A 449 10.39 17.11 25.04
N VAL A 450 11.16 16.92 23.97
CA VAL A 450 11.37 15.63 23.30
C VAL A 450 12.85 15.26 23.23
N ASN A 451 13.18 13.97 23.26
CA ASN A 451 14.56 13.50 23.06
C ASN A 451 14.90 13.27 21.57
N ALA A 452 16.06 12.68 21.29
CA ALA A 452 16.51 12.38 19.94
C ALA A 452 15.72 11.25 19.24
N LEU A 453 15.03 10.41 20.01
CA LEU A 453 14.11 9.38 19.52
C LEU A 453 12.67 9.89 19.34
N ASN A 454 12.43 11.20 19.43
CA ASN A 454 11.11 11.84 19.33
C ASN A 454 10.14 11.49 20.48
N GLN A 455 10.63 10.92 21.59
CA GLN A 455 9.82 10.61 22.77
C GLN A 455 9.52 11.88 23.57
N LEU A 456 8.26 12.06 23.99
CA LEU A 456 7.82 13.23 24.77
C LEU A 456 8.18 13.03 26.23
N LEU A 457 9.15 13.76 26.75
CA LEU A 457 9.62 13.67 28.14
C LEU A 457 8.77 14.51 29.11
N HIS A 458 8.21 15.63 28.64
CA HIS A 458 7.36 16.53 29.43
C HIS A 458 6.43 17.31 28.50
N ASP A 459 5.13 17.41 28.83
CA ASP A 459 4.10 18.11 28.03
C ASP A 459 3.67 19.45 28.65
N GLY A 460 4.45 19.94 29.62
CA GLY A 460 4.14 21.14 30.39
C GLY A 460 3.22 20.88 31.60
N LEU A 461 2.72 19.65 31.77
CA LEU A 461 1.89 19.23 32.90
C LEU A 461 2.52 18.05 33.64
N ASP A 462 2.77 16.95 32.93
CA ASP A 462 3.24 15.70 33.51
C ASP A 462 4.60 15.28 32.91
N PRO A 463 5.50 14.72 33.75
CA PRO A 463 6.66 14.01 33.24
C PRO A 463 6.24 12.66 32.64
N HIS A 464 6.98 12.25 31.62
CA HIS A 464 6.76 11.01 30.87
C HIS A 464 8.05 10.19 30.87
N ALA A 465 7.92 8.86 30.90
CA ALA A 465 9.06 7.93 30.81
C ALA A 465 8.76 6.81 29.83
N TYR A 466 9.82 6.30 29.17
CA TYR A 466 9.72 5.25 28.16
C TYR A 466 10.66 4.09 28.52
N ASP A 467 10.32 2.89 28.05
CA ASP A 467 11.26 1.77 28.02
C ASP A 467 12.23 1.88 26.84
N LEU A 468 13.15 0.91 26.72
CA LEU A 468 14.17 0.88 25.68
C LEU A 468 13.59 0.64 24.27
N ASN A 469 12.41 0.02 24.16
CA ASN A 469 11.72 -0.15 22.87
C ASN A 469 11.01 1.13 22.44
N GLY A 470 10.73 2.03 23.38
CA GLY A 470 10.07 3.30 23.15
C GLY A 470 8.58 3.28 23.49
N ASN A 471 8.16 2.42 24.40
CA ASN A 471 6.79 2.41 24.91
C ASN A 471 6.67 3.35 26.11
N LEU A 472 5.61 4.15 26.18
CA LEU A 472 5.34 5.03 27.31
C LEU A 472 5.01 4.21 28.56
N ILE A 473 5.92 4.13 29.53
CA ILE A 473 5.74 3.34 30.77
C ILE A 473 5.20 4.16 31.95
N ARG A 474 5.30 5.50 31.90
CA ARG A 474 4.77 6.37 32.95
C ARG A 474 4.31 7.71 32.41
N LYS A 475 3.15 8.18 32.89
CA LYS A 475 2.64 9.55 32.70
C LYS A 475 2.00 10.02 34.00
N GLY A 476 2.62 10.98 34.69
CA GLY A 476 2.17 11.39 36.02
C GLY A 476 2.11 10.20 36.98
N SER A 477 0.92 9.86 37.49
CA SER A 477 0.67 8.70 38.37
C SER A 477 0.25 7.42 37.67
N LEU A 478 0.05 7.44 36.34
CA LEU A 478 -0.32 6.29 35.54
C LEU A 478 0.94 5.53 35.11
N ASN A 479 0.98 4.24 35.46
CA ASN A 479 2.02 3.32 34.98
C ASN A 479 1.43 2.37 33.94
N LEU A 480 2.24 2.00 32.95
CA LEU A 480 1.87 1.16 31.82
C LEU A 480 2.90 0.03 31.64
N SER A 481 2.44 -1.11 31.15
CA SER A 481 3.29 -2.29 30.92
C SER A 481 2.93 -2.94 29.59
N TYR A 482 3.94 -3.48 28.92
CA TYR A 482 3.85 -3.98 27.54
C TYR A 482 4.37 -5.41 27.42
N ASP A 483 3.91 -6.12 26.40
CA ASP A 483 4.49 -7.43 26.03
C ASP A 483 5.60 -7.30 24.98
N ALA A 484 6.15 -8.43 24.53
CA ALA A 484 7.23 -8.46 23.54
C ALA A 484 6.84 -7.92 22.15
N LEU A 485 5.55 -7.72 21.84
CA LEU A 485 5.09 -7.03 20.63
C LEU A 485 4.77 -5.55 20.89
N ASP A 486 5.17 -5.04 22.06
CA ASP A 486 4.94 -3.66 22.46
C ASP A 486 3.42 -3.33 22.56
N ARG A 487 2.58 -4.34 22.86
CA ARG A 487 1.15 -4.17 23.12
C ARG A 487 0.92 -3.86 24.59
N LEU A 488 0.08 -2.88 24.89
CA LEU A 488 -0.25 -2.48 26.26
C LEU A 488 -1.00 -3.61 26.99
N ILE A 489 -0.36 -4.32 27.91
CA ILE A 489 -0.96 -5.45 28.65
C ILE A 489 -1.45 -5.07 30.04
N ALA A 490 -0.98 -3.97 30.62
CA ALA A 490 -1.50 -3.49 31.88
C ALA A 490 -1.36 -1.98 32.04
N ILE A 491 -2.30 -1.39 32.76
CA ILE A 491 -2.15 -0.08 33.37
C ILE A 491 -2.45 -0.17 34.86
N HIS A 492 -1.84 0.69 35.66
CA HIS A 492 -2.24 0.84 37.04
C HIS A 492 -1.93 2.23 37.60
N THR A 493 -2.70 2.58 38.62
CA THR A 493 -2.47 3.69 39.55
C THR A 493 -2.28 3.10 40.95
N SER A 494 -2.22 3.94 41.98
CA SER A 494 -2.14 3.47 43.37
C SER A 494 -3.37 2.69 43.86
N THR A 495 -4.49 2.74 43.14
CA THR A 495 -5.77 2.18 43.60
C THR A 495 -6.48 1.28 42.58
N HIS A 496 -6.19 1.43 41.29
CA HIS A 496 -6.86 0.70 40.21
C HIS A 496 -5.83 0.07 39.27
N GLN A 497 -6.13 -1.12 38.76
CA GLN A 497 -5.37 -1.79 37.72
C GLN A 497 -6.31 -2.33 36.65
N VAL A 498 -5.89 -2.26 35.39
CA VAL A 498 -6.55 -2.93 34.27
C VAL A 498 -5.53 -3.76 33.52
N THR A 499 -5.85 -5.01 33.21
CA THR A 499 -5.02 -5.88 32.37
C THR A 499 -5.72 -6.20 31.07
N TYR A 500 -4.96 -6.33 29.99
CA TYR A 500 -5.44 -6.59 28.65
C TYR A 500 -4.84 -7.89 28.11
N ALA A 501 -5.63 -8.66 27.36
CA ALA A 501 -5.14 -9.85 26.65
C ALA A 501 -5.38 -9.69 25.15
N TYR A 502 -4.48 -10.24 24.33
CA TYR A 502 -4.50 -10.09 22.88
C TYR A 502 -4.31 -11.43 22.16
N ASP A 503 -4.82 -11.51 20.94
CA ASP A 503 -4.54 -12.63 20.03
C ASP A 503 -3.36 -12.34 19.09
N GLU A 504 -3.04 -13.29 18.23
CA GLU A 504 -1.95 -13.21 17.26
C GLU A 504 -2.14 -12.08 16.23
N LEU A 505 -3.38 -11.67 16.00
CA LEU A 505 -3.74 -10.58 15.08
C LEU A 505 -3.69 -9.21 15.76
N ASN A 506 -3.26 -9.14 17.02
CA ASN A 506 -3.28 -7.94 17.88
C ASN A 506 -4.69 -7.45 18.21
N ARG A 507 -5.70 -8.32 18.14
CA ARG A 507 -7.05 -7.98 18.61
C ARG A 507 -7.06 -8.13 20.14
N ARG A 508 -7.52 -7.09 20.85
CA ARG A 508 -7.68 -7.14 22.31
C ARG A 508 -8.84 -8.08 22.63
N LEU A 509 -8.57 -9.28 23.14
CA LEU A 509 -9.57 -10.29 23.47
C LEU A 509 -10.32 -9.97 24.75
N SER A 510 -9.65 -9.40 25.75
CA SER A 510 -10.30 -9.05 27.02
C SER A 510 -9.62 -7.91 27.77
N SER A 511 -10.40 -7.27 28.64
CA SER A 511 -9.94 -6.33 29.67
C SER A 511 -10.45 -6.78 31.03
N THR A 512 -9.58 -6.84 32.03
CA THR A 512 -9.94 -7.21 33.41
C THR A 512 -9.58 -6.07 34.34
N PHE A 513 -10.57 -5.59 35.11
CA PHE A 513 -10.47 -4.47 36.03
C PHE A 513 -10.29 -4.98 37.45
N TYR A 514 -9.35 -4.39 38.19
CA TYR A 514 -9.02 -4.76 39.56
C TYR A 514 -9.00 -3.54 40.48
N SER A 515 -9.39 -3.78 41.72
CA SER A 515 -9.18 -2.85 42.84
C SER A 515 -8.22 -3.45 43.87
N TYR A 516 -7.43 -2.57 44.50
CA TYR A 516 -6.49 -3.00 45.52
C TYR A 516 -7.18 -3.18 46.89
N SER A 517 -7.20 -4.40 47.42
CA SER A 517 -7.64 -4.65 48.79
C SER A 517 -6.48 -4.44 49.75
N LYS A 518 -6.55 -3.39 50.56
CA LYS A 518 -5.57 -3.15 51.64
C LYS A 518 -5.62 -4.21 52.74
N VAL A 519 -6.78 -4.84 52.95
CA VAL A 519 -6.97 -5.88 53.97
C VAL A 519 -6.29 -7.17 53.56
N GLU A 520 -6.43 -7.56 52.29
CA GLU A 520 -5.87 -8.81 51.75
C GLU A 520 -4.50 -8.61 51.09
N ASN A 521 -4.03 -7.36 51.00
CA ASN A 521 -2.79 -6.94 50.35
C ASN A 521 -2.62 -7.52 48.93
N LYS A 522 -3.72 -7.52 48.15
CA LYS A 522 -3.75 -8.04 46.78
C LYS A 522 -4.76 -7.32 45.88
N TRP A 523 -4.56 -7.45 44.58
CA TRP A 523 -5.52 -7.03 43.56
C TRP A 523 -6.69 -8.02 43.47
N ILE A 524 -7.91 -7.50 43.52
CA ILE A 524 -9.14 -8.29 43.43
C ILE A 524 -9.84 -7.94 42.10
N PRO A 525 -10.15 -8.93 41.24
CA PRO A 525 -10.86 -8.69 39.99
C PRO A 525 -12.31 -8.28 40.28
N GLU A 526 -12.74 -7.19 39.66
CA GLU A 526 -14.10 -6.65 39.78
C GLU A 526 -14.94 -6.97 38.55
N LYS A 527 -14.33 -6.91 37.37
CA LYS A 527 -15.02 -6.98 36.10
C LYS A 527 -14.10 -7.53 35.01
N GLU A 528 -14.63 -8.42 34.19
CA GLU A 528 -14.00 -8.86 32.94
C GLU A 528 -14.91 -8.47 31.76
N VAL A 529 -14.30 -7.93 30.71
CA VAL A 529 -14.94 -7.60 29.44
C VAL A 529 -14.25 -8.42 28.36
N ARG A 530 -15.00 -9.13 27.52
CA ARG A 530 -14.49 -9.91 26.40
C ARG A 530 -14.94 -9.28 25.09
N TYR A 531 -14.06 -9.08 24.13
CA TYR A 531 -14.38 -8.32 22.92
C TYR A 531 -14.73 -9.23 21.74
N LEU A 532 -15.62 -8.74 20.89
CA LEU A 532 -16.05 -9.38 19.66
C LEU A 532 -15.46 -8.63 18.46
N TYR A 533 -15.10 -9.38 17.42
CA TYR A 533 -14.48 -8.82 16.22
C TYR A 533 -15.09 -9.37 14.95
N HIS A 534 -15.16 -8.52 13.93
CA HIS A 534 -15.34 -8.93 12.55
C HIS A 534 -14.06 -8.61 11.78
N GLY A 535 -13.28 -9.65 11.45
CA GLY A 535 -11.91 -9.47 10.97
C GLY A 535 -11.07 -8.76 12.03
N LEU A 536 -10.49 -7.61 11.68
CA LEU A 536 -9.74 -6.75 12.61
C LEU A 536 -10.60 -5.70 13.32
N ASN A 537 -11.85 -5.53 12.91
CA ASN A 537 -12.73 -4.49 13.42
C ASN A 537 -13.41 -4.97 14.70
N GLU A 538 -13.30 -4.22 15.80
CA GLU A 538 -14.06 -4.53 17.00
C GLU A 538 -15.55 -4.33 16.69
N ILE A 539 -16.44 -5.25 17.03
CA ILE A 539 -17.89 -5.09 16.81
C ILE A 539 -18.69 -5.13 18.10
N GLY A 540 -18.08 -5.46 19.24
CA GLY A 540 -18.83 -5.56 20.49
C GLY A 540 -18.02 -6.04 21.66
N ALA A 541 -18.70 -6.21 22.79
CA ALA A 541 -18.15 -6.77 23.99
C ALA A 541 -19.20 -7.52 24.81
N CYS A 542 -18.76 -8.59 25.47
CA CYS A 542 -19.53 -9.44 26.36
C CYS A 542 -19.02 -9.35 27.80
N ASP A 543 -19.86 -9.76 28.74
CA ASP A 543 -19.43 -10.05 30.11
C ASP A 543 -18.68 -11.39 30.22
N SER A 544 -18.22 -11.75 31.43
CA SER A 544 -17.52 -13.02 31.69
C SER A 544 -18.36 -14.28 31.46
N LYS A 545 -19.67 -14.15 31.34
CA LYS A 545 -20.61 -15.24 31.03
C LYS A 545 -20.90 -15.35 29.53
N GLY A 546 -20.40 -14.42 28.71
CA GLY A 546 -20.60 -14.39 27.27
C GLY A 546 -21.84 -13.62 26.82
N ASN A 547 -22.58 -12.97 27.73
CA ASN A 547 -23.73 -12.16 27.34
C ASN A 547 -23.25 -10.87 26.67
N ILE A 548 -23.76 -10.57 25.47
CA ILE A 548 -23.43 -9.36 24.73
C ILE A 548 -23.95 -8.14 25.51
N GLN A 549 -23.03 -7.27 25.95
CA GLN A 549 -23.34 -6.02 26.64
C GLN A 549 -23.25 -4.82 25.71
N GLN A 550 -22.37 -4.91 24.70
CA GLN A 550 -22.11 -3.87 23.72
C GLN A 550 -22.05 -4.52 22.34
N LEU A 551 -22.76 -3.97 21.38
CA LEU A 551 -22.67 -4.38 19.98
C LEU A 551 -22.77 -3.13 19.10
N ARG A 552 -21.95 -3.04 18.06
CA ARG A 552 -22.09 -2.07 16.98
C ARG A 552 -22.24 -2.80 15.65
N ILE A 553 -23.21 -2.35 14.88
CA ILE A 553 -23.50 -2.87 13.56
C ILE A 553 -22.76 -1.96 12.58
N LEU A 554 -21.81 -2.55 11.83
CA LEU A 554 -21.02 -1.84 10.84
C LEU A 554 -21.69 -1.92 9.47
N GLY A 555 -21.75 -0.79 8.77
CA GLY A 555 -22.20 -0.61 7.39
C GLY A 555 -21.11 0.00 6.51
N LYS A 556 -21.52 0.80 5.51
CA LYS A 556 -20.58 1.56 4.66
C LYS A 556 -19.88 2.62 5.52
N GLY A 557 -18.55 2.56 5.56
CA GLY A 557 -17.70 3.57 6.18
C GLY A 557 -16.52 3.95 5.28
N LYS A 558 -15.57 4.69 5.84
CA LYS A 558 -14.37 5.21 5.14
C LYS A 558 -13.15 4.28 5.25
N GLY A 559 -13.33 3.09 5.82
CA GLY A 559 -12.28 2.11 6.09
C GLY A 559 -12.19 1.77 7.58
N ALA A 560 -11.85 0.52 7.88
CA ALA A 560 -11.98 -0.03 9.24
C ALA A 560 -13.40 0.23 9.79
N GLU A 561 -13.53 0.79 11.00
CA GLU A 561 -14.82 1.15 11.60
C GLU A 561 -15.17 2.64 11.49
N ILE A 562 -14.31 3.44 10.86
CA ILE A 562 -14.49 4.89 10.74
C ILE A 562 -15.73 5.18 9.88
N ASP A 563 -16.69 5.93 10.45
CA ASP A 563 -17.93 6.31 9.76
C ASP A 563 -18.85 5.13 9.41
N ALA A 564 -18.61 3.95 9.98
CA ALA A 564 -19.30 2.72 9.59
C ALA A 564 -20.47 2.35 10.51
N SER A 565 -20.56 2.87 11.73
CA SER A 565 -21.57 2.40 12.68
C SER A 565 -22.97 2.86 12.27
N VAL A 566 -23.94 1.96 12.18
CA VAL A 566 -25.34 2.31 11.83
C VAL A 566 -26.33 2.07 12.95
N LEU A 567 -25.93 1.26 13.95
CA LEU A 567 -26.69 0.97 15.17
C LEU A 567 -25.73 0.54 16.27
N LEU A 568 -25.97 0.99 17.50
CA LEU A 568 -25.29 0.56 18.71
C LEU A 568 -26.31 -0.07 19.67
N GLU A 569 -26.09 -1.30 20.12
CA GLU A 569 -26.82 -1.92 21.23
C GLU A 569 -25.93 -1.83 22.48
N LEU A 570 -26.31 -1.00 23.45
CA LEU A 570 -25.54 -0.74 24.67
C LEU A 570 -26.40 -1.07 25.89
N ASN A 571 -26.00 -2.08 26.66
CA ASN A 571 -26.66 -2.54 27.88
C ASN A 571 -28.18 -2.75 27.69
N GLY A 572 -28.57 -3.45 26.62
CA GLY A 572 -29.97 -3.79 26.32
C GLY A 572 -30.79 -2.66 25.69
N LYS A 573 -30.17 -1.53 25.31
CA LYS A 573 -30.83 -0.43 24.58
C LYS A 573 -30.19 -0.20 23.22
N ALA A 574 -31.02 0.07 22.22
CA ALA A 574 -30.58 0.39 20.87
C ALA A 574 -30.46 1.91 20.67
N TYR A 575 -29.40 2.32 19.98
CA TYR A 575 -29.08 3.70 19.70
C TYR A 575 -28.59 3.86 18.26
N ILE A 576 -28.89 5.01 17.65
CA ILE A 576 -28.51 5.36 16.29
C ILE A 576 -27.39 6.39 16.39
N PRO A 577 -26.16 6.04 15.98
CA PRO A 577 -25.06 7.00 15.93
C PRO A 577 -25.18 7.88 14.68
N ILE A 578 -24.92 9.17 14.82
CA ILE A 578 -24.72 10.10 13.69
C ILE A 578 -23.25 10.51 13.68
N HIS A 579 -22.62 10.46 12.51
CA HIS A 579 -21.20 10.78 12.33
C HIS A 579 -21.01 12.21 11.80
N ASP A 580 -19.84 12.78 12.07
CA ASP A 580 -19.37 14.03 11.46
C ASP A 580 -18.64 13.77 10.12
N THR A 581 -18.25 14.83 9.41
CA THR A 581 -17.54 14.72 8.11
C THR A 581 -16.23 13.92 8.22
N LEU A 582 -15.61 13.92 9.40
CA LEU A 582 -14.38 13.18 9.71
C LEU A 582 -14.65 11.73 10.12
N GLY A 583 -15.90 11.31 10.28
CA GLY A 583 -16.25 9.95 10.70
C GLY A 583 -16.11 9.71 12.21
N ASN A 584 -16.15 10.77 13.02
CA ASN A 584 -16.33 10.66 14.47
C ASN A 584 -17.82 10.54 14.80
N ILE A 585 -18.18 9.78 15.83
CA ILE A 585 -19.58 9.75 16.30
C ILE A 585 -19.90 11.07 17.01
N ARG A 586 -20.88 11.82 16.50
CA ARG A 586 -21.29 13.14 16.99
C ARG A 586 -22.53 13.09 17.87
N LEU A 587 -23.49 12.23 17.55
CA LEU A 587 -24.74 12.10 18.30
C LEU A 587 -25.07 10.64 18.58
N LEU A 588 -25.76 10.42 19.69
CA LEU A 588 -26.36 9.14 20.03
C LEU A 588 -27.87 9.32 20.25
N ILE A 589 -28.68 8.81 19.32
CA ILE A 589 -30.14 8.92 19.36
C ILE A 589 -30.72 7.62 19.90
N ASN A 590 -31.60 7.68 20.90
CA ASN A 590 -32.31 6.51 21.39
C ASN A 590 -33.26 5.95 20.31
N ALA A 591 -33.09 4.69 19.90
CA ALA A 591 -33.83 4.10 18.80
C ALA A 591 -35.34 3.92 19.08
N LYS A 592 -35.76 3.95 20.36
CA LYS A 592 -37.19 3.81 20.74
C LYS A 592 -37.88 5.15 20.93
N THR A 593 -37.21 6.10 21.60
CA THR A 593 -37.81 7.40 21.95
C THR A 593 -37.46 8.51 20.96
N HIS A 594 -36.49 8.29 20.06
CA HIS A 594 -35.92 9.29 19.15
C HIS A 594 -35.34 10.52 19.86
N THR A 595 -35.06 10.42 21.15
CA THR A 595 -34.41 11.48 21.93
C THR A 595 -32.91 11.37 21.83
N ILE A 596 -32.23 12.50 21.76
CA ILE A 596 -30.76 12.56 21.76
C ILE A 596 -30.28 12.34 23.20
N GLU A 597 -29.46 11.32 23.39
CA GLU A 597 -28.99 10.89 24.72
C GLU A 597 -27.64 11.50 25.05
N GLU A 598 -26.74 11.50 24.06
CA GLU A 598 -25.41 12.10 24.17
C GLU A 598 -25.05 12.85 22.86
N THR A 599 -24.37 13.98 23.02
CA THR A 599 -23.71 14.75 21.95
C THR A 599 -22.23 14.87 22.27
N TYR A 600 -21.36 14.61 21.30
CA TYR A 600 -19.91 14.66 21.45
C TYR A 600 -19.35 15.79 20.61
N ARG A 601 -18.42 16.56 21.16
CA ARG A 601 -17.63 17.53 20.40
C ARG A 601 -16.15 17.25 20.55
N TYR A 602 -15.42 17.28 19.44
CA TYR A 602 -14.00 16.95 19.40
C TYR A 602 -13.18 18.16 18.98
N THR A 603 -12.03 18.37 19.61
CA THR A 603 -10.95 19.17 19.04
C THR A 603 -10.36 18.47 17.81
N ALA A 604 -9.52 19.16 17.04
CA ALA A 604 -8.87 18.56 15.86
C ALA A 604 -8.10 17.27 16.17
N TYR A 605 -7.50 17.18 17.36
CA TYR A 605 -6.77 16.01 17.84
C TYR A 605 -7.61 15.03 18.67
N GLY A 606 -8.92 15.23 18.76
CA GLY A 606 -9.84 14.25 19.38
C GLY A 606 -10.04 14.39 20.88
N GLN A 607 -9.63 15.49 21.51
CA GLN A 607 -10.03 15.76 22.90
C GLN A 607 -11.54 16.03 22.90
N GLU A 608 -12.28 15.35 23.76
CA GLU A 608 -13.74 15.33 23.71
C GLU A 608 -14.42 16.18 24.81
N SER A 609 -15.56 16.76 24.46
CA SER A 609 -16.55 17.32 25.37
C SER A 609 -17.87 16.59 25.15
N ILE A 610 -18.41 16.00 26.23
CA ILE A 610 -19.57 15.10 26.17
C ILE A 610 -20.75 15.79 26.85
N TYR A 611 -21.88 15.85 26.16
CA TYR A 611 -23.10 16.48 26.64
C TYR A 611 -24.23 15.46 26.74
N GLY A 612 -24.90 15.35 27.88
CA GLY A 612 -26.08 14.50 28.04
C GLY A 612 -27.38 15.16 27.55
N LYS A 613 -28.54 14.52 27.79
CA LYS A 613 -29.91 14.94 27.37
C LYS A 613 -30.26 16.43 27.52
N ASN A 614 -29.72 17.09 28.54
CA ASN A 614 -30.02 18.50 28.83
C ASN A 614 -28.96 19.46 28.30
N ASN A 615 -28.13 19.03 27.33
CA ASN A 615 -26.97 19.75 26.82
C ASN A 615 -25.98 20.18 27.94
N LYS A 616 -25.96 19.42 29.04
CA LYS A 616 -25.01 19.62 30.15
C LYS A 616 -23.82 18.70 29.99
N LEU A 617 -22.63 19.23 30.28
CA LEU A 617 -21.40 18.46 30.30
C LEU A 617 -21.49 17.28 31.28
N ILE A 618 -21.08 16.11 30.83
CA ILE A 618 -20.97 14.89 31.62
C ILE A 618 -19.55 14.34 31.51
N LYS A 619 -19.10 13.61 32.54
CA LYS A 619 -17.73 13.08 32.60
C LYS A 619 -17.59 11.68 32.01
N GLN A 620 -18.69 10.93 31.93
CA GLN A 620 -18.70 9.55 31.47
C GLN A 620 -19.75 9.42 30.37
N SER A 621 -19.37 8.76 29.28
CA SER A 621 -20.26 8.42 28.18
C SER A 621 -20.72 6.97 28.30
N ILE A 622 -21.95 6.69 27.90
CA ILE A 622 -22.45 5.33 27.73
C ILE A 622 -21.86 4.63 26.49
N ASN A 623 -21.40 5.41 25.51
CA ASN A 623 -20.91 4.92 24.23
C ASN A 623 -19.40 4.76 24.24
N PRO A 624 -18.85 3.54 24.12
CA PRO A 624 -17.41 3.34 24.09
C PRO A 624 -16.76 3.82 22.77
N TRP A 625 -17.49 3.89 21.66
CA TRP A 625 -16.92 4.21 20.34
C TRP A 625 -17.17 5.67 19.97
N ARG A 626 -16.13 6.50 19.91
CA ARG A 626 -16.28 7.98 19.83
C ARG A 626 -15.40 8.61 18.77
N PHE A 627 -14.23 9.13 19.16
CA PHE A 627 -13.26 9.73 18.22
C PHE A 627 -12.75 8.70 17.21
N SER A 628 -12.72 9.08 15.93
CA SER A 628 -12.46 8.20 14.77
C SER A 628 -13.31 6.93 14.75
N SER A 629 -14.49 6.95 15.38
CA SER A 629 -15.32 5.76 15.63
C SER A 629 -14.57 4.62 16.34
N LYS A 630 -13.50 4.92 17.08
CA LYS A 630 -12.69 3.95 17.83
C LYS A 630 -13.10 3.91 19.29
N ARG A 631 -12.77 2.81 19.97
CA ARG A 631 -13.03 2.65 21.40
C ARG A 631 -12.14 3.61 22.18
N VAL A 632 -12.75 4.36 23.10
CA VAL A 632 -12.03 5.15 24.09
C VAL A 632 -12.10 4.44 25.43
N ASP A 633 -10.95 4.10 25.97
CA ASP A 633 -10.83 3.43 27.26
C ASP A 633 -11.08 4.42 28.40
N ALA A 634 -12.06 4.15 29.26
CA ALA A 634 -12.50 5.11 30.27
C ALA A 634 -11.42 5.37 31.34
N GLU A 635 -10.58 4.37 31.58
CA GLU A 635 -9.52 4.37 32.59
C GLU A 635 -8.30 5.24 32.20
N THR A 636 -8.07 5.49 30.92
CA THR A 636 -6.93 6.30 30.42
C THR A 636 -7.32 7.48 29.55
N GLN A 637 -8.52 7.45 28.97
CA GLN A 637 -8.95 8.30 27.85
C GLN A 637 -8.11 8.09 26.57
N PHE A 638 -7.40 6.96 26.47
CA PHE A 638 -6.73 6.59 25.22
C PHE A 638 -7.72 6.00 24.24
N VAL A 639 -7.44 6.24 22.96
CA VAL A 639 -8.22 5.72 21.84
C VAL A 639 -7.51 4.50 21.29
N TYR A 640 -8.19 3.34 21.30
CA TYR A 640 -7.65 2.08 20.81
C TYR A 640 -7.89 1.95 19.31
N PHE A 641 -6.81 2.00 18.52
CA PHE A 641 -6.87 1.88 17.06
C PHE A 641 -6.67 0.44 16.56
N GLY A 642 -6.38 -0.52 17.44
CA GLY A 642 -6.08 -1.91 17.09
C GLY A 642 -4.60 -2.23 17.28
N ARG A 643 -3.70 -1.49 16.60
CA ARG A 643 -2.24 -1.71 16.71
C ARG A 643 -1.58 -0.84 17.77
N ARG A 644 -2.13 0.34 18.01
CA ARG A 644 -1.60 1.32 18.97
C ARG A 644 -2.73 1.99 19.75
N TYR A 645 -2.32 2.59 20.86
CA TYR A 645 -3.14 3.52 21.62
C TYR A 645 -2.74 4.95 21.28
N TYR A 646 -3.73 5.76 20.93
CA TYR A 646 -3.57 7.19 20.70
C TYR A 646 -3.99 7.96 21.95
N ASN A 647 -3.23 8.97 22.34
CA ASN A 647 -3.58 9.86 23.45
C ASN A 647 -3.94 11.26 22.89
N PRO A 648 -5.24 11.60 22.82
CA PRO A 648 -5.70 12.91 22.34
C PRO A 648 -5.17 14.10 23.14
N ALA A 649 -4.85 13.93 24.44
CA ALA A 649 -4.39 15.02 25.28
C ALA A 649 -2.98 15.50 24.89
N THR A 650 -2.10 14.55 24.55
CA THR A 650 -0.72 14.80 24.12
C THR A 650 -0.56 14.78 22.60
N THR A 651 -1.66 14.56 21.86
CA THR A 651 -1.74 14.57 20.39
C THR A 651 -0.77 13.60 19.70
N ARG A 652 -0.52 12.43 20.30
CA ARG A 652 0.46 11.45 19.79
C ARG A 652 0.15 10.00 20.17
N TRP A 653 0.79 9.07 19.47
CA TRP A 653 0.83 7.65 19.83
C TRP A 653 1.60 7.42 21.12
N VAL A 654 1.23 6.37 21.88
CA VAL A 654 1.91 6.03 23.14
C VAL A 654 3.05 5.03 22.97
N THR A 655 3.14 4.38 21.81
CA THR A 655 4.24 3.49 21.39
C THR A 655 4.77 3.91 20.03
N ALA A 656 5.99 3.48 19.71
CA ALA A 656 6.56 3.63 18.38
C ALA A 656 5.72 2.88 17.33
N ASP A 657 5.75 3.36 16.08
CA ASP A 657 5.05 2.72 14.96
C ASP A 657 5.57 1.29 14.71
N PRO A 658 4.69 0.26 14.71
CA PRO A 658 5.08 -1.11 14.39
C PRO A 658 5.60 -1.30 12.97
N LEU A 659 5.27 -0.40 12.04
CA LEU A 659 5.88 -0.37 10.71
C LEU A 659 7.24 0.32 10.70
N SER A 660 7.78 0.70 11.86
CA SER A 660 9.04 1.43 11.99
C SER A 660 8.99 2.70 11.12
N PHE A 661 10.13 3.05 10.56
CA PHE A 661 10.27 3.99 9.47
C PHE A 661 9.60 3.45 8.20
N GLU A 662 8.29 3.19 8.14
CA GLU A 662 7.55 3.11 6.86
C GLU A 662 6.49 4.23 6.78
N ALA A 663 6.09 4.76 7.94
CA ALA A 663 5.11 5.82 8.09
C ALA A 663 5.74 7.22 8.23
N GLY A 664 7.06 7.31 8.49
CA GLY A 664 7.82 8.55 8.57
C GLY A 664 8.95 8.48 9.60
N PRO A 665 9.84 9.49 9.64
CA PRO A 665 10.97 9.54 10.57
C PRO A 665 10.56 9.74 12.04
N ASN A 666 9.32 10.17 12.30
CA ASN A 666 8.79 10.29 13.66
C ASN A 666 7.74 9.22 13.94
N LEU A 667 8.14 8.22 14.72
CA LEU A 667 7.35 7.04 15.04
C LEU A 667 6.16 7.32 15.99
N TYR A 668 6.04 8.54 16.55
CA TYR A 668 4.97 8.93 17.47
C TYR A 668 3.98 9.94 16.88
N ALA A 669 4.28 10.51 15.71
CA ALA A 669 3.45 11.55 15.11
C ALA A 669 2.07 11.00 14.73
N TYR A 670 1.01 11.68 15.19
CA TYR A 670 -0.35 11.35 14.76
C TYR A 670 -0.66 12.10 13.47
N LEU A 671 -0.78 11.37 12.36
CA LEU A 671 -1.17 11.92 11.05
C LEU A 671 -0.32 13.11 10.61
N LEU A 672 0.97 13.10 10.92
CA LEU A 672 1.92 14.19 10.62
C LEU A 672 1.40 15.57 11.05
N ASN A 673 0.64 15.62 12.15
CA ASN A 673 0.00 16.81 12.69
C ASN A 673 -1.07 17.44 11.76
N ASN A 674 -1.65 16.65 10.85
CA ASN A 674 -2.75 17.05 9.97
C ASN A 674 -4.02 16.18 10.15
N PRO A 675 -4.60 16.12 11.36
CA PRO A 675 -5.67 15.18 11.71
C PRO A 675 -7.04 15.53 11.10
N LEU A 676 -7.19 16.71 10.51
CA LEU A 676 -8.44 17.17 9.89
C LEU A 676 -8.56 16.73 8.43
N ASN A 677 -7.44 16.34 7.81
CA ASN A 677 -7.40 15.94 6.41
C ASN A 677 -7.03 14.47 6.25
N ASP A 678 -6.27 13.91 7.19
CA ASP A 678 -5.84 12.51 7.14
C ASP A 678 -6.56 11.64 8.19
N ARG A 679 -6.41 10.32 8.07
CA ARG A 679 -7.06 9.31 8.91
C ARG A 679 -6.15 8.12 9.11
N ASP A 680 -6.05 7.62 10.33
CA ASP A 680 -5.34 6.36 10.60
C ASP A 680 -6.37 5.25 10.81
N LEU A 681 -6.31 4.20 9.98
CA LEU A 681 -7.28 3.12 10.05
C LEU A 681 -7.02 2.17 11.22
N TYR A 682 -5.76 1.92 11.57
CA TYR A 682 -5.39 0.84 12.50
C TYR A 682 -4.31 1.22 13.52
N GLY A 683 -3.88 2.47 13.53
CA GLY A 683 -2.74 2.94 14.31
C GLY A 683 -1.43 2.52 13.68
N LEU A 684 -1.32 2.64 12.35
CA LEU A 684 -0.11 2.37 11.58
C LEU A 684 0.18 3.61 10.74
N ARG A 685 -0.13 3.57 9.45
CA ARG A 685 0.08 4.68 8.52
C ARG A 685 -1.20 5.47 8.27
N GLY A 686 -1.08 6.79 8.26
CA GLY A 686 -2.14 7.70 7.86
C GLY A 686 -2.53 7.57 6.38
N SER A 687 -3.82 7.68 6.08
CA SER A 687 -4.44 7.74 4.76
C SER A 687 -5.04 9.15 4.52
N SER A 688 -4.89 9.72 3.33
CA SER A 688 -5.35 11.07 3.00
C SER A 688 -6.42 10.92 1.94
N PRO A 689 -7.69 11.27 2.22
CA PRO A 689 -8.75 11.25 1.24
C PRO A 689 -8.68 12.44 0.28
N SER A 690 -8.05 13.56 0.67
CA SER A 690 -8.05 14.82 -0.09
C SER A 690 -6.82 15.00 -0.98
N ARG A 691 -5.70 14.35 -0.66
CA ARG A 691 -4.52 14.28 -1.53
C ARG A 691 -4.58 12.96 -2.27
N GLY A 692 -5.20 12.96 -3.45
CA GLY A 692 -5.29 11.77 -4.31
C GLY A 692 -3.98 11.00 -4.31
N GLU A 693 -4.04 9.66 -4.36
CA GLU A 693 -2.91 8.75 -4.14
C GLU A 693 -1.60 9.16 -4.85
N LYS A 694 -1.69 9.90 -5.96
CA LYS A 694 -0.57 10.47 -6.73
C LYS A 694 0.27 11.54 -6.00
N HIS A 695 -0.26 12.28 -5.03
CA HIS A 695 0.53 13.28 -4.27
C HIS A 695 1.31 12.69 -3.09
N ARG A 696 1.03 11.44 -2.72
CA ARG A 696 1.64 10.76 -1.58
C ARG A 696 3.02 10.16 -1.86
N GLU A 697 3.48 10.18 -3.10
CA GLU A 697 4.89 9.91 -3.41
C GLU A 697 5.83 10.86 -2.65
N SER A 698 5.36 12.03 -2.23
CA SER A 698 6.16 12.99 -1.47
C SER A 698 6.30 12.72 0.04
N VAL A 699 5.57 11.74 0.60
CA VAL A 699 5.54 11.49 2.06
C VAL A 699 5.83 10.05 2.47
N ILE A 700 5.90 9.09 1.53
CA ILE A 700 6.37 7.73 1.85
C ILE A 700 7.49 7.31 0.93
N MET A 701 8.72 7.52 1.40
CA MET A 701 9.91 6.89 0.85
C MET A 701 10.45 5.94 1.89
N TYR A 702 9.88 4.73 1.91
CA TYR A 702 10.50 3.57 2.50
C TYR A 702 10.44 2.44 1.50
N GLY A 703 11.63 2.13 0.96
CA GLY A 703 11.98 0.88 0.32
C GLY A 703 10.90 0.25 -0.57
N LYS A 704 10.59 0.88 -1.71
CA LYS A 704 10.31 0.26 -3.03
C LYS A 704 9.61 1.30 -3.90
N GLU A 705 10.38 2.04 -4.68
CA GLU A 705 9.83 2.60 -5.93
C GLU A 705 9.56 1.42 -6.86
N ARG A 706 8.32 0.93 -6.85
CA ARG A 706 7.79 0.18 -8.00
C ARG A 706 7.28 1.20 -9.00
N ALA A 707 8.04 1.43 -10.05
CA ALA A 707 7.53 2.07 -11.26
C ALA A 707 6.35 1.22 -11.77
N SER A 708 5.13 1.73 -11.64
CA SER A 708 3.94 1.09 -12.19
C SER A 708 3.85 1.35 -13.68
N TYR A 709 4.40 0.45 -14.50
CA TYR A 709 4.08 0.39 -15.93
C TYR A 709 2.80 -0.43 -16.11
N ARG A 710 1.73 0.20 -16.61
CA ARG A 710 0.48 -0.47 -16.99
C ARG A 710 0.73 -1.19 -18.32
N ILE A 711 0.89 -2.52 -18.28
CA ILE A 711 0.99 -3.35 -19.49
C ILE A 711 -0.43 -3.48 -20.08
N GLU A 712 -0.69 -2.78 -21.18
CA GLU A 712 -1.87 -3.01 -22.00
C GLU A 712 -1.74 -4.37 -22.70
N LYS A 713 -2.76 -5.23 -22.53
CA LYS A 713 -2.81 -6.54 -23.16
C LYS A 713 -3.38 -6.38 -24.58
N THR A 714 -2.53 -6.40 -25.59
CA THR A 714 -2.98 -6.58 -26.98
C THR A 714 -3.17 -8.08 -27.27
N PRO A 715 -4.34 -8.53 -27.75
CA PRO A 715 -4.56 -9.93 -28.10
C PRO A 715 -4.01 -10.21 -29.50
N ILE A 716 -2.84 -10.85 -29.58
CA ILE A 716 -2.31 -11.33 -30.87
C ILE A 716 -2.96 -12.69 -31.19
N ARG A 717 -3.97 -12.68 -32.07
CA ARG A 717 -4.44 -13.85 -32.82
C ARG A 717 -4.16 -13.63 -34.30
N GLY A 718 -3.14 -14.30 -34.82
CA GLY A 718 -2.90 -14.46 -36.26
C GLY A 718 -2.86 -15.94 -36.64
N LYS A 719 -3.77 -16.36 -37.53
CA LYS A 719 -3.63 -17.60 -38.32
C LYS A 719 -2.77 -17.28 -39.56
N GLY A 720 -1.85 -18.18 -39.90
CA GLY A 720 -1.09 -18.20 -41.18
C GLY A 720 0.21 -18.98 -40.99
N GLU A 721 0.27 -20.26 -41.34
CA GLU A 721 0.64 -20.85 -42.64
C GLU A 721 2.12 -21.32 -42.69
N ASN A 722 2.29 -22.65 -42.76
CA ASN A 722 3.43 -23.48 -43.18
C ASN A 722 4.88 -22.93 -43.07
N THR A 723 5.52 -23.15 -41.91
CA THR A 723 6.98 -23.35 -41.84
C THR A 723 7.27 -24.83 -41.56
N LYS A 724 7.42 -25.65 -42.62
CA LYS A 724 7.42 -27.13 -42.54
C LYS A 724 8.50 -27.77 -41.63
N ASN A 725 9.44 -27.02 -41.04
CA ASN A 725 10.54 -27.55 -40.21
C ASN A 725 10.79 -26.81 -38.87
N LEU A 726 10.02 -25.79 -38.51
CA LEU A 726 10.22 -25.05 -37.24
C LEU A 726 9.22 -25.49 -36.15
N PRO A 727 9.65 -25.58 -34.88
CA PRO A 727 8.76 -25.92 -33.77
C PRO A 727 7.64 -24.89 -33.59
N ARG A 728 6.44 -25.37 -33.26
CA ARG A 728 5.28 -24.51 -32.97
C ARG A 728 5.28 -24.09 -31.50
N VAL A 729 5.18 -22.78 -31.26
CA VAL A 729 5.11 -22.21 -29.92
C VAL A 729 3.66 -22.11 -29.44
N SER A 730 3.40 -22.49 -28.19
CA SER A 730 2.08 -22.41 -27.55
C SER A 730 2.12 -21.42 -26.38
N PHE A 731 1.16 -20.50 -26.29
CA PHE A 731 1.11 -19.51 -25.21
C PHE A 731 0.30 -20.02 -24.00
N THR A 732 0.78 -19.72 -22.79
CA THR A 732 0.04 -20.00 -21.54
C THR A 732 0.07 -18.81 -20.59
N ASP A 733 -1.09 -18.49 -20.03
CA ASP A 733 -1.23 -17.48 -18.97
C ASP A 733 -1.36 -18.13 -17.58
N ARG A 734 -1.35 -19.47 -17.47
CA ARG A 734 -1.53 -20.19 -16.20
C ARG A 734 -0.39 -19.97 -15.23
N PHE A 735 0.85 -19.89 -15.73
CA PHE A 735 2.04 -19.75 -14.91
C PHE A 735 2.01 -18.44 -14.10
N GLU A 736 1.60 -17.34 -14.74
CA GLU A 736 1.54 -16.03 -14.07
C GLU A 736 0.35 -15.85 -13.11
N ARG A 737 -0.78 -16.54 -13.35
CA ARG A 737 -1.95 -16.45 -12.48
C ARG A 737 -1.71 -17.08 -11.11
N SER A 738 -0.64 -17.85 -10.95
CA SER A 738 -0.28 -18.54 -9.72
C SER A 738 0.55 -17.69 -8.74
N PHE A 739 0.96 -16.47 -9.11
CA PHE A 739 1.82 -15.62 -8.27
C PHE A 739 1.20 -14.25 -8.00
N VAL A 740 1.17 -13.83 -6.73
CA VAL A 740 0.81 -12.46 -6.31
C VAL A 740 1.99 -11.55 -6.64
N ARG A 741 1.85 -10.74 -7.69
CA ARG A 741 2.99 -10.09 -8.39
C ARG A 741 3.83 -9.18 -7.48
N SER A 742 5.16 -9.37 -7.54
CA SER A 742 6.14 -8.43 -6.99
C SER A 742 6.90 -7.58 -8.01
N GLU A 743 6.83 -7.88 -9.30
CA GLU A 743 7.35 -7.09 -10.42
C GLU A 743 6.74 -7.65 -11.72
N SER A 744 6.65 -6.84 -12.78
CA SER A 744 6.17 -7.28 -14.10
C SER A 744 7.27 -7.09 -15.13
N SER A 745 7.43 -8.02 -16.08
CA SER A 745 8.37 -7.88 -17.19
C SER A 745 8.18 -6.54 -17.88
N SER A 746 9.25 -5.78 -18.06
CA SER A 746 9.21 -4.37 -18.46
C SER A 746 10.16 -4.08 -19.62
N LEU A 747 9.93 -2.94 -20.27
CA LEU A 747 10.73 -2.45 -21.38
C LEU A 747 11.20 -1.03 -21.04
N ALA A 748 12.52 -0.82 -21.00
CA ALA A 748 13.13 0.50 -20.90
C ALA A 748 13.85 0.83 -22.22
N VAL A 749 13.87 2.10 -22.64
CA VAL A 749 14.58 2.51 -23.86
C VAL A 749 15.70 3.49 -23.47
N LEU A 750 16.94 3.10 -23.71
CA LEU A 750 18.13 3.94 -23.52
C LEU A 750 18.40 4.68 -24.84
N LEU A 751 18.04 5.96 -24.90
CA LEU A 751 18.07 6.78 -26.13
C LEU A 751 19.51 7.04 -26.63
N GLY A 752 19.80 6.69 -27.89
CA GLY A 752 21.10 6.86 -28.56
C GLY A 752 21.33 8.30 -29.05
N SER A 753 22.58 8.64 -29.38
CA SER A 753 22.92 9.91 -30.03
C SER A 753 22.56 9.92 -31.53
N LYS A 754 22.18 8.76 -32.09
CA LYS A 754 21.69 8.57 -33.45
C LYS A 754 20.36 7.81 -33.42
N SER A 755 19.33 8.41 -34.00
CA SER A 755 18.02 7.78 -34.20
C SER A 755 17.72 7.70 -35.69
N GLU A 756 17.87 6.50 -36.25
CA GLU A 756 17.32 6.13 -37.56
C GLU A 756 16.81 4.67 -37.49
N ASN A 757 16.49 4.08 -38.64
CA ASN A 757 15.93 2.74 -38.92
C ASN A 757 16.72 1.53 -38.36
N PHE A 758 17.43 1.69 -37.24
CA PHE A 758 18.23 0.68 -36.57
C PHE A 758 18.06 0.75 -35.05
N ARG A 759 17.93 -0.41 -34.41
CA ARG A 759 17.79 -0.51 -32.95
C ARG A 759 18.57 -1.70 -32.39
N LEU A 760 19.11 -1.53 -31.18
CA LEU A 760 19.61 -2.65 -30.39
C LEU A 760 18.56 -3.05 -29.36
N GLY A 761 18.25 -4.33 -29.22
CA GLY A 761 17.53 -4.89 -28.09
C GLY A 761 18.46 -5.70 -27.20
N VAL A 762 18.24 -5.71 -25.89
CA VAL A 762 18.97 -6.53 -24.92
C VAL A 762 17.97 -7.28 -24.04
N HIS A 763 18.06 -8.60 -24.01
CA HIS A 763 17.20 -9.45 -23.18
C HIS A 763 18.05 -10.27 -22.20
N ASN A 764 17.90 -9.98 -20.91
CA ASN A 764 18.73 -10.56 -19.85
C ASN A 764 18.26 -11.94 -19.37
N GLY A 765 19.04 -12.54 -18.46
CA GLY A 765 18.81 -13.89 -17.93
C GLY A 765 17.86 -13.95 -16.73
N ILE A 766 17.73 -15.15 -16.15
CA ILE A 766 17.09 -15.34 -14.83
C ILE A 766 17.79 -14.49 -13.77
N MET A 767 17.09 -14.19 -12.68
CA MET A 767 17.67 -13.53 -11.49
C MET A 767 18.36 -12.19 -11.77
N THR A 768 18.09 -11.55 -12.92
CA THR A 768 18.61 -10.22 -13.25
C THR A 768 17.58 -9.17 -12.89
N THR A 769 17.90 -8.21 -12.01
CA THR A 769 16.99 -7.11 -11.66
C THR A 769 16.82 -6.12 -12.82
N GLN A 770 15.80 -5.26 -12.78
CA GLN A 770 15.62 -4.21 -13.79
C GLN A 770 16.81 -3.24 -13.83
N LEU A 771 17.41 -2.93 -12.67
CA LEU A 771 18.60 -2.09 -12.58
C LEU A 771 19.83 -2.76 -13.21
N GLU A 772 20.06 -4.04 -12.94
CA GLU A 772 21.14 -4.81 -13.58
C GLU A 772 20.94 -4.91 -15.10
N ALA A 773 19.70 -5.04 -15.56
CA ALA A 773 19.38 -5.02 -16.98
C ALA A 773 19.74 -3.69 -17.65
N ILE A 774 19.49 -2.57 -16.97
CA ILE A 774 19.90 -1.23 -17.41
C ILE A 774 21.42 -1.09 -17.37
N ASN A 775 22.08 -1.56 -16.32
CA ASN A 775 23.54 -1.55 -16.21
C ASN A 775 24.21 -2.35 -17.33
N ASN A 776 23.63 -3.47 -17.75
CA ASN A 776 24.11 -4.22 -18.92
C ASN A 776 24.01 -3.38 -20.20
N ALA A 777 22.94 -2.61 -20.38
CA ALA A 777 22.80 -1.71 -21.53
C ALA A 777 23.78 -0.52 -21.47
N ILE A 778 24.03 0.04 -20.28
CA ILE A 778 25.05 1.06 -20.06
C ILE A 778 26.43 0.50 -20.41
N HIS A 779 26.75 -0.70 -19.94
CA HIS A 779 28.01 -1.37 -20.26
C HIS A 779 28.21 -1.50 -21.78
N LEU A 780 27.18 -1.89 -22.55
CA LEU A 780 27.29 -1.91 -24.01
C LEU A 780 27.58 -0.54 -24.64
N ARG A 781 27.13 0.57 -24.03
CA ARG A 781 27.52 1.92 -24.47
C ARG A 781 28.97 2.23 -24.20
N GLU A 782 29.48 1.84 -23.04
CA GLU A 782 30.90 1.98 -22.69
C GLU A 782 31.80 1.18 -23.65
N LEU A 783 31.29 0.05 -24.16
CA LEU A 783 31.96 -0.73 -25.21
C LEU A 783 31.89 -0.09 -26.61
N GLY A 784 31.19 1.03 -26.75
CA GLY A 784 31.17 1.87 -27.96
C GLY A 784 29.88 1.80 -28.78
N TRP A 785 28.76 1.36 -28.21
CA TRP A 785 27.45 1.39 -28.89
C TRP A 785 26.82 2.79 -28.89
N GLU A 786 26.36 3.25 -30.06
CA GLU A 786 25.89 4.65 -30.26
C GLU A 786 24.38 4.78 -30.54
N TYR A 787 23.69 3.68 -30.91
CA TYR A 787 22.26 3.68 -31.25
C TYR A 787 21.37 3.41 -30.03
N SER A 788 20.07 3.72 -30.13
CA SER A 788 19.11 3.43 -29.06
C SER A 788 19.07 1.94 -28.69
N ILE A 789 18.90 1.67 -27.40
CA ILE A 789 18.89 0.33 -26.81
C ILE A 789 17.54 0.08 -26.13
N ASP A 790 16.80 -0.91 -26.60
CA ASP A 790 15.62 -1.46 -25.94
C ASP A 790 16.08 -2.51 -24.91
N VAL A 791 15.85 -2.24 -23.63
CA VAL A 791 16.18 -3.12 -22.51
C VAL A 791 14.94 -3.91 -22.13
N ILE A 792 14.95 -5.20 -22.44
CA ILE A 792 13.86 -6.14 -22.16
C ILE A 792 14.19 -6.89 -20.87
N HIS A 793 13.42 -6.62 -19.83
CA HIS A 793 13.59 -7.22 -18.50
C HIS A 793 12.54 -8.30 -18.24
N ASN A 794 12.98 -9.47 -17.77
CA ASN A 794 12.10 -10.56 -17.34
C ASN A 794 11.86 -10.48 -15.83
N ALA A 795 10.59 -10.45 -15.40
CA ALA A 795 10.25 -10.53 -13.98
C ALA A 795 10.71 -11.86 -13.37
N THR A 796 11.39 -11.79 -12.24
CA THR A 796 11.94 -12.97 -11.55
C THR A 796 10.96 -13.45 -10.47
N HIS A 797 10.70 -14.76 -10.44
CA HIS A 797 9.70 -15.37 -9.58
C HIS A 797 10.33 -16.26 -8.50
N ASN A 798 11.62 -16.03 -8.18
CA ASN A 798 12.57 -16.89 -7.47
C ASN A 798 13.19 -17.99 -8.36
N LEU A 799 14.39 -18.44 -7.98
CA LEU A 799 15.21 -19.35 -8.77
C LEU A 799 14.48 -20.64 -9.22
N LEU A 800 13.71 -21.25 -8.32
CA LEU A 800 13.01 -22.50 -8.63
C LEU A 800 11.94 -22.27 -9.70
N ASN A 801 11.15 -21.21 -9.56
CA ASN A 801 10.10 -20.88 -10.51
C ASN A 801 10.68 -20.41 -11.85
N ASP A 802 11.75 -19.63 -11.84
CA ASP A 802 12.44 -19.20 -13.07
C ASP A 802 13.05 -20.41 -13.81
N CYS A 803 13.52 -21.43 -13.09
CA CYS A 803 13.91 -22.71 -13.69
C CYS A 803 12.73 -23.48 -14.29
N VAL A 804 11.55 -23.48 -13.63
CA VAL A 804 10.32 -24.09 -14.19
C VAL A 804 9.88 -23.35 -15.45
N GLU A 805 9.88 -22.02 -15.44
CA GLU A 805 9.56 -21.20 -16.61
C GLU A 805 10.54 -21.46 -17.76
N SER A 806 11.84 -21.55 -17.46
CA SER A 806 12.88 -21.91 -18.43
C SER A 806 12.63 -23.30 -19.03
N GLY A 807 12.23 -24.28 -18.21
CA GLY A 807 11.87 -25.62 -18.67
C GLY A 807 10.65 -25.63 -19.60
N LEU A 808 9.60 -24.87 -19.28
CA LEU A 808 8.44 -24.66 -20.15
C LEU A 808 8.85 -24.00 -21.48
N GLY A 809 9.69 -22.97 -21.42
CA GLY A 809 10.20 -22.27 -22.59
C GLY A 809 11.07 -23.16 -23.49
N LEU A 810 11.88 -24.05 -22.92
CA LEU A 810 12.65 -25.06 -23.66
C LEU A 810 11.72 -26.03 -24.41
N CYS A 811 10.54 -26.31 -23.86
CA CYS A 811 9.47 -27.11 -24.48
C CYS A 811 8.54 -26.30 -25.40
N TYR A 812 8.94 -25.09 -25.83
CA TYR A 812 8.17 -24.20 -26.72
C TYR A 812 6.82 -23.73 -26.14
N ILE A 813 6.70 -23.70 -24.82
CA ILE A 813 5.56 -23.09 -24.13
C ILE A 813 5.96 -21.66 -23.74
N ALA A 814 5.39 -20.68 -24.42
CA ALA A 814 5.67 -19.26 -24.21
C ALA A 814 4.86 -18.69 -23.04
N THR A 815 5.57 -17.97 -22.18
CA THR A 815 5.04 -17.13 -21.10
C THR A 815 5.13 -15.65 -21.50
N THR A 816 4.70 -14.73 -20.63
CA THR A 816 4.62 -13.29 -20.92
C THR A 816 5.89 -12.60 -21.46
N PRO A 817 7.13 -12.98 -21.07
CA PRO A 817 8.33 -12.34 -21.61
C PRO A 817 8.48 -12.48 -23.13
N VAL A 818 7.87 -13.51 -23.72
CA VAL A 818 7.77 -13.68 -25.17
C VAL A 818 6.91 -12.58 -25.81
N ARG A 819 5.83 -12.18 -25.14
CA ARG A 819 4.94 -11.09 -25.59
C ARG A 819 5.64 -9.74 -25.51
N VAL A 820 6.46 -9.50 -24.49
CA VAL A 820 7.25 -8.26 -24.37
C VAL A 820 8.22 -8.11 -25.55
N ASN A 821 8.85 -9.19 -26.03
CA ASN A 821 9.65 -9.13 -27.26
C ASN A 821 8.80 -8.76 -28.48
N HIS A 822 7.59 -9.34 -28.63
CA HIS A 822 6.68 -8.98 -29.72
C HIS A 822 6.28 -7.51 -29.67
N GLU A 823 5.91 -7.00 -28.51
CA GLU A 823 5.55 -5.58 -28.31
C GLU A 823 6.73 -4.66 -28.64
N THR A 824 7.94 -5.04 -28.23
CA THR A 824 9.17 -4.28 -28.53
C THR A 824 9.43 -4.22 -30.04
N TRP A 825 9.38 -5.36 -30.72
CA TRP A 825 9.61 -5.42 -32.16
C TRP A 825 8.50 -4.76 -32.96
N ASN A 826 7.23 -4.92 -32.55
CA ASN A 826 6.10 -4.24 -33.18
C ASN A 826 6.30 -2.74 -33.13
N ARG A 827 6.58 -2.18 -31.95
CA ARG A 827 6.82 -0.73 -31.81
C ARG A 827 7.91 -0.23 -32.76
N PHE A 828 9.01 -0.98 -32.88
CA PHE A 828 10.09 -0.61 -33.79
C PHE A 828 9.70 -0.75 -35.27
N PHE A 829 9.08 -1.86 -35.68
CA PHE A 829 8.75 -2.11 -37.08
C PHE A 829 7.51 -1.35 -37.56
N ASP A 830 6.62 -0.95 -36.67
CA ASP A 830 5.51 -0.05 -36.96
C ASP A 830 6.04 1.35 -37.32
N GLU A 831 7.06 1.83 -36.58
CA GLU A 831 7.73 3.10 -36.86
C GLU A 831 8.71 2.99 -38.05
N TYR A 832 9.41 1.86 -38.19
CA TYR A 832 10.39 1.60 -39.24
C TYR A 832 10.14 0.24 -39.93
N PRO A 833 9.19 0.15 -40.89
CA PRO A 833 8.82 -1.12 -41.53
C PRO A 833 9.94 -1.83 -42.30
N ARG A 834 10.98 -1.08 -42.70
CA ARG A 834 12.20 -1.57 -43.35
C ARG A 834 13.45 -1.42 -42.47
N GLY A 835 13.26 -1.20 -41.18
CA GLY A 835 14.34 -1.05 -40.22
C GLY A 835 15.06 -2.37 -39.95
N GLU A 836 16.28 -2.30 -39.46
CA GLU A 836 17.01 -3.49 -39.02
C GLU A 836 17.07 -3.51 -37.49
N TYR A 837 16.83 -4.68 -36.88
CA TYR A 837 16.86 -4.82 -35.42
C TYR A 837 17.97 -5.77 -35.02
N PHE A 838 18.86 -5.34 -34.12
CA PHE A 838 19.93 -6.16 -33.59
C PHE A 838 19.55 -6.57 -32.16
N GLN A 839 19.39 -7.87 -31.87
CA GLN A 839 18.95 -8.36 -30.57
C GLN A 839 20.09 -9.11 -29.88
N ILE A 840 20.49 -8.66 -28.70
CA ILE A 840 21.38 -9.39 -27.80
C ILE A 840 20.52 -10.14 -26.78
N CYS A 841 20.88 -11.39 -26.50
CA CYS A 841 20.22 -12.18 -25.45
C CYS A 841 21.22 -13.02 -24.63
N HIS A 842 20.89 -13.21 -23.35
CA HIS A 842 21.71 -13.94 -22.39
C HIS A 842 20.88 -14.93 -21.58
N SER A 843 21.43 -16.13 -21.33
CA SER A 843 20.80 -17.13 -20.45
C SER A 843 19.33 -17.40 -20.84
N GLN A 844 18.36 -17.34 -19.91
CA GLN A 844 16.92 -17.51 -20.19
C GLN A 844 16.36 -16.49 -21.19
N GLY A 845 16.92 -15.30 -21.31
CA GLY A 845 16.53 -14.34 -22.35
C GLY A 845 16.68 -14.92 -23.76
N ALA A 846 17.63 -15.84 -23.98
CA ALA A 846 17.76 -16.54 -25.25
C ALA A 846 16.59 -17.50 -25.53
N ILE A 847 16.02 -18.13 -24.49
CA ILE A 847 14.81 -18.97 -24.60
C ILE A 847 13.62 -18.11 -25.04
N ASN A 848 13.46 -16.94 -24.41
CA ASN A 848 12.38 -16.01 -24.69
C ASN A 848 12.48 -15.44 -26.12
N VAL A 849 13.66 -14.98 -26.52
CA VAL A 849 13.90 -14.46 -27.88
C VAL A 849 13.69 -15.54 -28.94
N ARG A 850 14.15 -16.78 -28.71
CA ARG A 850 13.90 -17.91 -29.62
C ARG A 850 12.41 -18.13 -29.84
N ASN A 851 11.66 -18.24 -28.76
CA ASN A 851 10.22 -18.52 -28.83
C ASN A 851 9.44 -17.34 -29.41
N ALA A 852 9.88 -16.11 -29.16
CA ALA A 852 9.35 -14.91 -29.80
C ALA A 852 9.55 -14.97 -31.32
N LEU A 853 10.76 -15.21 -31.82
CA LEU A 853 11.05 -15.33 -33.26
C LEU A 853 10.26 -16.45 -33.96
N LEU A 854 10.04 -17.57 -33.28
CA LEU A 854 9.29 -18.70 -33.83
C LEU A 854 7.78 -18.41 -33.96
N SER A 855 7.28 -17.46 -33.17
CA SER A 855 5.87 -17.06 -33.12
C SER A 855 5.60 -15.68 -33.74
N TYR A 856 6.64 -15.01 -34.25
CA TYR A 856 6.57 -13.67 -34.82
C TYR A 856 6.37 -13.69 -36.34
N ASP A 857 5.96 -12.56 -36.91
CA ASP A 857 5.73 -12.42 -38.36
C ASP A 857 6.98 -12.82 -39.16
N GLU A 858 6.76 -13.64 -40.20
CA GLU A 858 7.87 -14.22 -40.96
C GLU A 858 8.67 -13.19 -41.75
N LYS A 859 8.03 -12.14 -42.26
CA LYS A 859 8.72 -11.09 -43.01
C LYS A 859 9.51 -10.20 -42.07
N LEU A 860 8.93 -9.83 -40.93
CA LEU A 860 9.58 -8.93 -39.96
C LEU A 860 10.73 -9.60 -39.22
N ARG A 861 10.60 -10.88 -38.80
CA ARG A 861 11.70 -11.58 -38.12
C ARG A 861 12.96 -11.73 -39.01
N LYS A 862 12.81 -11.67 -40.33
CA LYS A 862 13.93 -11.65 -41.29
C LYS A 862 14.69 -10.32 -41.35
N GLN A 863 14.25 -9.32 -40.59
CA GLN A 863 14.96 -8.05 -40.37
C GLN A 863 15.70 -8.03 -39.02
N ILE A 864 15.58 -9.10 -38.21
CA ILE A 864 16.19 -9.21 -36.88
C ILE A 864 17.48 -10.03 -36.95
N THR A 865 18.60 -9.48 -36.48
CA THR A 865 19.86 -10.21 -36.28
C THR A 865 20.07 -10.47 -34.80
N VAL A 866 20.44 -11.68 -34.40
CA VAL A 866 20.57 -12.06 -32.98
C VAL A 866 22.01 -12.39 -32.61
N LEU A 867 22.48 -11.84 -31.50
CA LEU A 867 23.73 -12.20 -30.83
C LEU A 867 23.41 -12.80 -29.47
N ALA A 868 23.61 -14.09 -29.33
CA ALA A 868 23.29 -14.84 -28.13
C ALA A 868 24.58 -15.21 -27.38
N ILE A 869 24.74 -14.68 -26.16
CA ILE A 869 25.90 -14.94 -25.29
C ILE A 869 25.48 -15.80 -24.10
N ALA A 870 26.30 -16.78 -23.74
CA ALA A 870 25.96 -17.78 -22.73
C ALA A 870 24.49 -18.28 -22.81
N PRO A 871 24.00 -18.69 -24.00
CA PRO A 871 22.56 -18.83 -24.20
C PRO A 871 22.02 -20.13 -23.61
N ALA A 872 20.91 -20.07 -22.87
CA ALA A 872 20.22 -21.27 -22.39
C ALA A 872 19.42 -21.98 -23.50
N ALA A 873 19.25 -21.34 -24.66
CA ALA A 873 18.66 -21.92 -25.87
C ALA A 873 19.28 -21.35 -27.15
N TYR A 874 19.44 -22.17 -28.18
CA TYR A 874 20.00 -21.74 -29.45
C TYR A 874 18.92 -21.25 -30.41
N ILE A 875 19.26 -20.17 -31.12
CA ILE A 875 18.42 -19.54 -32.14
C ILE A 875 18.63 -20.27 -33.47
N TYR A 876 17.54 -20.59 -34.17
CA TYR A 876 17.63 -21.27 -35.46
C TYR A 876 17.91 -20.28 -36.58
N ALA A 877 18.85 -20.61 -37.48
CA ALA A 877 19.22 -19.75 -38.60
C ALA A 877 18.00 -19.34 -39.46
N ASP A 878 17.02 -20.23 -39.61
CA ASP A 878 15.80 -19.95 -40.38
C ASP A 878 14.78 -19.08 -39.64
N SER A 879 14.95 -18.82 -38.35
CA SER A 879 14.00 -18.07 -37.51
C SER A 879 14.23 -16.56 -37.47
N CYS A 880 15.36 -16.08 -37.98
CA CYS A 880 15.70 -14.65 -38.04
C CYS A 880 16.52 -14.35 -39.31
N ARG A 881 17.10 -13.14 -39.41
CA ARG A 881 18.03 -12.77 -40.49
C ARG A 881 19.36 -13.52 -40.37
N LYS A 882 19.93 -13.52 -39.17
CA LYS A 882 21.19 -14.18 -38.82
C LYS A 882 21.28 -14.33 -37.31
N ALA A 883 21.90 -15.41 -36.83
CA ALA A 883 22.14 -15.64 -35.42
C ALA A 883 23.62 -15.98 -35.19
N TYR A 884 24.18 -15.47 -34.09
CA TYR A 884 25.52 -15.81 -33.61
C TYR A 884 25.42 -16.31 -32.17
N HIS A 885 26.12 -17.40 -31.85
CA HIS A 885 26.15 -17.96 -30.50
C HIS A 885 27.57 -17.99 -29.95
N TYR A 886 27.76 -17.43 -28.76
CA TYR A 886 29.04 -17.45 -28.05
C TYR A 886 28.85 -18.04 -26.66
N ARG A 887 29.75 -18.96 -26.29
CA ARG A 887 29.70 -19.64 -25.00
C ARG A 887 31.10 -19.92 -24.47
N ALA A 888 31.26 -19.97 -23.15
CA ALA A 888 32.47 -20.49 -22.53
C ALA A 888 32.55 -22.02 -22.60
N GLN A 889 33.70 -22.57 -22.19
CA GLN A 889 33.89 -24.02 -22.08
C GLN A 889 32.93 -24.62 -21.04
N ALA A 890 32.45 -25.85 -21.28
CA ALA A 890 31.38 -26.48 -20.48
C ALA A 890 31.65 -26.57 -18.97
N TRP A 891 32.92 -26.70 -18.57
CA TRP A 891 33.29 -26.77 -17.15
C TRP A 891 33.31 -25.39 -16.47
N ARG A 892 33.34 -24.30 -17.24
CA ARG A 892 33.24 -22.90 -16.78
C ARG A 892 31.80 -22.39 -16.82
N ASP A 893 31.04 -22.79 -17.83
CA ASP A 893 29.63 -22.45 -17.99
C ASP A 893 28.82 -23.64 -18.53
N PRO A 894 28.07 -24.35 -17.67
CA PRO A 894 27.27 -25.50 -18.09
C PRO A 894 25.94 -25.11 -18.74
N ILE A 895 25.45 -23.87 -18.57
CA ILE A 895 24.11 -23.47 -18.99
C ILE A 895 23.91 -23.56 -20.50
N PRO A 896 24.87 -23.18 -21.37
CA PRO A 896 24.75 -23.34 -22.82
C PRO A 896 24.71 -24.77 -23.32
N TYR A 897 24.84 -25.78 -22.45
CA TYR A 897 24.84 -27.19 -22.82
C TYR A 897 23.51 -27.88 -22.50
N ILE A 898 22.54 -27.18 -21.90
CA ILE A 898 21.21 -27.75 -21.58
C ILE A 898 20.32 -27.92 -22.82
N ASP A 899 20.45 -27.07 -23.84
CA ASP A 899 19.72 -27.18 -25.12
C ASP A 899 20.50 -28.02 -26.15
N VAL A 900 20.61 -29.32 -25.89
CA VAL A 900 21.37 -30.27 -26.74
C VAL A 900 20.87 -30.26 -28.19
N GLY A 901 19.54 -30.22 -28.37
CA GLY A 901 18.91 -30.23 -29.70
C GLY A 901 19.18 -28.94 -30.49
N GLY A 902 19.10 -27.78 -29.83
CA GLY A 902 19.46 -26.50 -30.42
C GLY A 902 20.94 -26.40 -30.78
N LEU A 903 21.82 -26.87 -29.89
CA LEU A 903 23.26 -26.87 -30.10
C LEU A 903 23.68 -27.69 -31.33
N ILE A 904 23.08 -28.87 -31.53
CA ILE A 904 23.36 -29.70 -32.71
C ILE A 904 22.97 -28.97 -34.00
N ARG A 905 21.83 -28.26 -33.99
CA ARG A 905 21.30 -27.53 -35.15
C ARG A 905 22.10 -26.26 -35.47
N SER A 906 22.58 -25.55 -34.45
CA SER A 906 23.31 -24.28 -34.59
C SER A 906 24.83 -24.42 -34.45
N LYS A 907 25.35 -25.65 -34.54
CA LYS A 907 26.78 -25.97 -34.32
C LYS A 907 27.73 -25.15 -35.21
N ARG A 908 27.31 -24.82 -36.43
CA ARG A 908 28.13 -24.05 -37.39
C ARG A 908 28.20 -22.55 -37.06
N ASP A 909 27.24 -22.05 -36.28
CA ASP A 909 27.12 -20.65 -35.89
C ASP A 909 27.50 -20.41 -34.41
N THR A 910 28.00 -21.47 -33.75
CA THR A 910 28.39 -21.45 -32.34
C THR A 910 29.91 -21.42 -32.18
N VAL A 911 30.39 -20.40 -31.47
CA VAL A 911 31.80 -20.24 -31.10
C VAL A 911 31.98 -20.56 -29.62
N THR A 912 32.91 -21.46 -29.31
CA THR A 912 33.30 -21.76 -27.92
C THR A 912 34.55 -20.95 -27.58
N LEU A 913 34.46 -20.11 -26.57
CA LEU A 913 35.50 -19.20 -26.10
C LEU A 913 36.25 -19.84 -24.92
N ASN A 914 37.54 -19.52 -24.83
CA ASN A 914 38.31 -19.75 -23.61
C ASN A 914 37.97 -18.62 -22.63
N SER A 915 37.62 -18.96 -21.39
CA SER A 915 37.32 -17.96 -20.36
C SER A 915 38.53 -17.05 -20.12
N CYS A 916 38.28 -15.75 -20.02
CA CYS A 916 39.30 -14.77 -19.66
C CYS A 916 39.82 -15.02 -18.23
N PRO A 917 41.13 -14.81 -17.93
CA PRO A 917 41.68 -15.00 -16.60
C PRO A 917 41.00 -14.17 -15.49
N GLY A 918 40.38 -13.04 -15.84
CA GLY A 918 39.62 -12.18 -14.93
C GLY A 918 38.12 -12.52 -14.78
N ALA A 919 37.62 -13.55 -15.46
CA ALA A 919 36.22 -13.95 -15.35
C ALA A 919 35.98 -14.83 -14.11
N ALA A 920 34.82 -14.67 -13.46
CA ALA A 920 34.39 -15.47 -12.30
C ALA A 920 34.48 -16.99 -12.55
N PHE A 921 34.61 -17.79 -11.48
CA PHE A 921 34.78 -19.25 -11.60
C PHE A 921 33.67 -19.89 -12.47
N HIS A 922 32.42 -19.49 -12.24
CA HIS A 922 31.30 -19.73 -13.14
C HIS A 922 31.14 -18.55 -14.09
N ASP A 923 31.50 -18.75 -15.35
CA ASP A 923 31.61 -17.69 -16.37
C ASP A 923 30.27 -17.47 -17.12
N HIS A 924 29.23 -17.20 -16.33
CA HIS A 924 27.84 -17.09 -16.78
C HIS A 924 27.25 -15.71 -16.42
N SER A 925 27.96 -14.65 -16.82
CA SER A 925 27.54 -13.25 -16.62
C SER A 925 27.55 -12.50 -17.94
N PHE A 926 26.56 -11.62 -18.13
CA PHE A 926 26.45 -10.75 -19.30
C PHE A 926 27.68 -9.84 -19.46
N GLN A 927 28.17 -9.29 -18.35
CA GLN A 927 29.33 -8.39 -18.31
C GLN A 927 30.66 -9.14 -18.15
N SER A 928 30.69 -10.46 -18.37
CA SER A 928 31.94 -11.20 -18.27
C SER A 928 32.95 -10.67 -19.29
N PRO A 929 34.23 -10.46 -18.89
CA PRO A 929 35.28 -10.04 -19.82
C PRO A 929 35.52 -11.08 -20.93
N THR A 930 35.03 -12.32 -20.77
CA THR A 930 35.04 -13.34 -21.83
C THR A 930 34.18 -12.93 -23.04
N TYR A 931 33.09 -12.19 -22.84
CA TYR A 931 32.16 -11.78 -23.91
C TYR A 931 32.38 -10.34 -24.40
N GLU A 932 33.18 -9.54 -23.70
CA GLU A 932 33.42 -8.13 -24.04
C GLU A 932 34.01 -7.96 -25.45
N GLU A 933 35.03 -8.75 -25.80
CA GLU A 933 35.66 -8.74 -27.12
C GLU A 933 34.69 -9.14 -28.25
N VAL A 934 33.70 -9.99 -27.92
CA VAL A 934 32.64 -10.35 -28.87
C VAL A 934 31.77 -9.14 -29.19
N PHE A 935 31.37 -8.38 -28.17
CA PHE A 935 30.60 -7.16 -28.37
C PHE A 935 31.39 -6.13 -29.18
N ARG A 936 32.65 -5.88 -28.82
CA ARG A 936 33.52 -4.94 -29.55
C ARG A 936 33.70 -5.34 -31.02
N TYR A 937 33.87 -6.63 -31.30
CA TYR A 937 33.94 -7.15 -32.66
C TYR A 937 32.65 -6.86 -33.45
N HIS A 938 31.49 -7.26 -32.95
CA HIS A 938 30.22 -7.06 -33.67
C HIS A 938 29.86 -5.59 -33.82
N PHE A 939 30.13 -4.75 -32.81
CA PHE A 939 29.91 -3.31 -32.90
C PHE A 939 30.78 -2.67 -33.99
N LYS A 940 32.04 -3.11 -34.12
CA LYS A 940 32.92 -2.65 -35.19
C LYS A 940 32.46 -3.10 -36.58
N GLU A 941 31.99 -4.33 -36.73
CA GLU A 941 31.50 -4.84 -38.01
C GLU A 941 30.18 -4.16 -38.42
N ILE A 942 29.26 -3.93 -37.49
CA ILE A 942 28.03 -3.16 -37.73
C ILE A 942 28.35 -1.73 -38.15
N LYS A 943 29.33 -1.08 -37.51
CA LYS A 943 29.81 0.26 -37.88
C LYS A 943 30.52 0.33 -39.23
N LYS A 944 31.02 -0.78 -39.78
CA LYS A 944 31.63 -0.82 -41.13
C LYS A 944 30.60 -1.10 -42.22
N ALA A 945 29.56 -1.86 -41.91
CA ALA A 945 28.52 -2.24 -42.86
C ALA A 945 27.52 -1.11 -43.13
N ARG A 946 27.49 -0.10 -42.25
CA ARG A 946 26.71 1.13 -42.33
C ARG A 946 27.63 2.32 -42.50
#